data_AF-A0AAV1F3I1-F1
#
_entry.id   AF-A0AAV1F3I1-F1
#
_cell.length_a   1.000
_cell.length_b   1.000
_cell.length_c   1.000
_cell.angle_alpha   90.00
_cell.angle_beta   90.00
_cell.angle_gamma   90.00
#
_symmetry.space_group_name_H-M   'P 1'
#
loop_
_entity.id
_entity.type
_entity.pdbx_description
1 polymer ?
#
loop_
_entity_poly.entity_id
_entity_poly.type
_entity_poly.pdbx_seq_one_letter_code
_entity_poly.pdbx_strand_id
1 'polypeptide(L)'
;MSRSGCSGFSWTVVVLTCQHKDSVYAFQRELELRQRRCSLSPSALVLTVRDRQEPLGSGGATLNALLMAAEHLSSSAGHTVVTADVLDDAHILILHTGRDFPWSSCSRAFCWLPTEKLDQRVQAPVCCLDLLLDCLTNQICPGSPPGVWVCSTDMILTIPSDFVLSWEGFSGVRVLALPGDVSYAADHGVYLSDQQGQVTDIIYKGSKEQIQRAVMPDGRVPLVSGPVFFSRSVSEKLLQTHVTPPLDGCTYLGLDSGAPPLQISLFLDLLRCLCSDLTLDQFVGEERAGCSSVIGPQGAAVRSGRAELWRILRGTPLALAYVSGGRYDYTTQSGKQHLVCLSRDWSDRNTLSHIQRESEVSEGGRVINSVLEGDVSVATGGVVQHCHLQGPLNVPSGCLLSGLEAWTSQSVRRLKLADDIIIQGQRIEVGALKLSVFTAVGARDELQVSSDDSGASFLNQTWTSFYSRTGIQPEELWSRGERRSLLEARLFPVFHPRGGAVGLEEGVSWLLGGGGGGCPRRWREAWRLSLKEVMSLTHQEAELQWREELLFLAGRRRVRDALRRRSDACLLPCFRAAVLGGQQGALLETLDDIAAGSGQKGAESGVELGVAARCLSCIADVLVCMAGGKGGLRSGPAANEAWGSAYFLLEEGDLRGGVEALAAQRAHWLSRPDLLVRAARHYEGAGQVLLRQAVMSSQRFISIGQGEVPPIEEWQEVECPARLDLAGGWSDTPPIAFEHGGSVTNVAVKVDGKRPIGARARRLREPRLLLVSFTGGRDSEVSTETVCNSCDVIAKIHLHWHPVGGP
;
A
#
# COMPACT_ATOMS: atom_id res chain seq x y z
N MET A 1 16.06 -15.94 -13.85
CA MET A 1 16.87 -15.10 -12.94
C MET A 1 16.56 -15.49 -11.51
N SER A 2 17.60 -15.80 -10.77
CA SER A 2 17.64 -16.43 -9.44
C SER A 2 16.76 -15.73 -8.41
N ARG A 3 16.19 -16.51 -7.50
CA ARG A 3 15.74 -16.06 -6.17
C ARG A 3 16.95 -15.45 -5.46
N SER A 4 17.24 -14.16 -5.67
CA SER A 4 18.04 -13.39 -4.74
C SER A 4 17.24 -13.33 -3.45
N GLY A 5 17.67 -14.12 -2.46
CA GLY A 5 17.00 -14.27 -1.18
C GLY A 5 16.84 -12.94 -0.47
N CYS A 6 15.76 -12.81 0.28
CA CYS A 6 15.70 -11.90 1.42
C CYS A 6 16.86 -12.29 2.37
N SER A 7 18.02 -11.65 2.23
CA SER A 7 19.10 -11.71 3.22
C SER A 7 18.84 -10.72 4.37
N GLY A 8 17.57 -10.59 4.77
CA GLY A 8 17.14 -9.74 5.88
C GLY A 8 16.90 -10.57 7.14
N PHE A 9 16.86 -9.91 8.29
CA PHE A 9 16.46 -10.52 9.56
C PHE A 9 15.09 -11.19 9.41
N SER A 10 14.93 -12.43 9.89
CA SER A 10 13.68 -13.17 9.74
C SER A 10 12.94 -13.23 11.06
N TRP A 11 11.76 -12.63 11.11
CA TRP A 11 10.84 -12.75 12.24
C TRP A 11 10.23 -14.16 12.30
N THR A 12 10.19 -14.74 13.50
CA THR A 12 9.43 -15.97 13.79
C THR A 12 7.95 -15.64 13.95
N VAL A 13 7.65 -14.56 14.68
CA VAL A 13 6.27 -14.09 14.91
C VAL A 13 6.22 -12.56 14.77
N VAL A 14 5.19 -12.05 14.09
CA VAL A 14 4.83 -10.63 14.10
C VAL A 14 3.40 -10.49 14.63
N VAL A 15 3.27 -9.84 15.78
CA VAL A 15 2.00 -9.56 16.45
C VAL A 15 1.65 -8.09 16.28
N LEU A 16 0.42 -7.81 15.87
CA LEU A 16 -0.15 -6.46 15.88
C LEU A 16 -1.28 -6.42 16.91
N THR A 17 -1.14 -5.61 17.96
CA THR A 17 -2.22 -5.48 18.95
C THR A 17 -3.26 -4.50 18.46
N CYS A 18 -4.53 -4.68 18.82
CA CYS A 18 -5.62 -3.77 18.46
C CYS A 18 -6.64 -3.62 19.59
N GLN A 19 -7.31 -2.46 19.62
CA GLN A 19 -8.28 -2.11 20.67
C GLN A 19 -9.70 -2.59 20.31
N HIS A 20 -10.12 -2.38 19.07
CA HIS A 20 -11.49 -2.65 18.66
C HIS A 20 -11.70 -4.10 18.21
N LYS A 21 -12.93 -4.59 18.39
CA LYS A 21 -13.30 -5.98 18.05
C LYS A 21 -13.32 -6.22 16.54
N ASP A 22 -13.81 -5.26 15.78
CA ASP A 22 -13.87 -5.26 14.31
C ASP A 22 -12.47 -5.12 13.67
N SER A 23 -11.50 -4.52 14.36
CA SER A 23 -10.12 -4.42 13.89
C SER A 23 -9.44 -5.77 13.71
N VAL A 24 -9.77 -6.79 14.51
CA VAL A 24 -8.99 -8.04 14.58
C VAL A 24 -8.86 -8.72 13.22
N TYR A 25 -10.00 -8.96 12.56
CA TYR A 25 -10.01 -9.63 11.26
C TYR A 25 -9.46 -8.73 10.15
N ALA A 26 -9.78 -7.44 10.20
CA ALA A 26 -9.34 -6.47 9.21
C ALA A 26 -7.81 -6.30 9.21
N PHE A 27 -7.21 -6.15 10.39
CA PHE A 27 -5.76 -6.00 10.56
C PHE A 27 -5.02 -7.32 10.33
N GLN A 28 -5.63 -8.47 10.67
CA GLN A 28 -5.09 -9.78 10.31
C GLN A 28 -4.96 -9.91 8.80
N ARG A 29 -6.01 -9.55 8.05
CA ARG A 29 -5.98 -9.52 6.58
C ARG A 29 -4.89 -8.59 6.05
N GLU A 30 -4.69 -7.42 6.67
CA GLU A 30 -3.62 -6.48 6.29
C GLU A 30 -2.19 -7.05 6.50
N LEU A 31 -1.96 -7.83 7.56
CA LEU A 31 -0.68 -8.53 7.77
C LEU A 31 -0.48 -9.66 6.75
N GLU A 32 -1.51 -10.46 6.50
CA GLU A 32 -1.46 -11.54 5.51
C GLU A 32 -1.22 -11.02 4.09
N LEU A 33 -1.81 -9.87 3.72
CA LEU A 33 -1.54 -9.21 2.45
C LEU A 33 -0.05 -8.85 2.32
N ARG A 34 0.60 -8.40 3.39
CA ARG A 34 2.05 -8.12 3.42
C ARG A 34 2.89 -9.38 3.25
N GLN A 35 2.47 -10.52 3.80
CA GLN A 35 3.11 -11.81 3.52
C GLN A 35 2.98 -12.22 2.05
N ARG A 36 1.76 -12.11 1.48
CA ARG A 36 1.51 -12.44 0.06
C ARG A 36 2.30 -11.53 -0.89
N ARG A 37 2.57 -10.30 -0.49
CA ARG A 37 3.40 -9.31 -1.21
C ARG A 37 4.91 -9.48 -0.99
N CYS A 38 5.33 -10.45 -0.17
CA CYS A 38 6.72 -10.69 0.23
C CYS A 38 7.37 -9.53 1.03
N SER A 39 6.57 -8.66 1.66
CA SER A 39 7.08 -7.64 2.61
C SER A 39 7.35 -8.24 3.98
N LEU A 40 6.65 -9.32 4.33
CA LEU A 40 6.90 -10.16 5.50
C LEU A 40 7.23 -11.57 5.02
N SER A 41 8.04 -12.30 5.80
CA SER A 41 8.39 -13.68 5.47
C SER A 41 7.12 -14.55 5.39
N PRO A 42 6.98 -15.40 4.37
CA PRO A 42 5.88 -16.37 4.30
C PRO A 42 5.90 -17.42 5.42
N SER A 43 7.05 -17.62 6.08
CA SER A 43 7.18 -18.56 7.21
C SER A 43 6.90 -17.92 8.57
N ALA A 44 6.86 -16.58 8.64
CA ALA A 44 6.57 -15.89 9.90
C ALA A 44 5.10 -16.12 10.28
N LEU A 45 4.84 -16.39 11.55
CA LEU A 45 3.48 -16.39 12.08
C LEU A 45 3.03 -14.93 12.25
N VAL A 46 1.94 -14.52 11.60
CA VAL A 46 1.35 -13.19 11.77
C VAL A 46 0.07 -13.28 12.60
N LEU A 47 -0.01 -12.50 13.67
CA LEU A 47 -1.14 -12.51 14.61
C LEU A 47 -1.66 -11.10 14.83
N THR A 48 -2.98 -10.96 14.91
CA THR A 48 -3.65 -9.78 15.43
C THR A 48 -4.26 -10.09 16.79
N VAL A 49 -3.88 -9.34 17.82
CA VAL A 49 -4.26 -9.61 19.21
C VAL A 49 -5.09 -8.47 19.77
N ARG A 50 -6.31 -8.78 20.22
CA ARG A 50 -7.22 -7.78 20.78
C ARG A 50 -6.95 -7.52 22.26
N ASP A 51 -6.96 -6.24 22.65
CA ASP A 51 -7.03 -5.80 24.04
C ASP A 51 -8.48 -6.00 24.56
N ARG A 52 -8.73 -7.08 25.30
CA ARG A 52 -10.10 -7.53 25.63
C ARG A 52 -10.89 -6.58 26.55
N GLN A 53 -10.22 -5.79 27.39
CA GLN A 53 -10.87 -4.87 28.32
C GLN A 53 -10.03 -3.60 28.47
N GLU A 54 -10.64 -2.45 28.19
CA GLU A 54 -9.94 -1.18 28.25
C GLU A 54 -10.08 -0.47 29.62
N PRO A 55 -9.01 0.21 30.07
CA PRO A 55 -7.68 0.26 29.45
C PRO A 55 -6.74 -0.85 29.97
N LEU A 56 -6.19 -1.70 29.09
CA LEU A 56 -5.19 -2.72 29.42
C LEU A 56 -3.77 -2.14 29.60
N GLY A 57 -3.49 -1.02 28.90
CA GLY A 57 -2.17 -0.39 28.86
C GLY A 57 -1.17 -1.14 27.97
N SER A 58 -0.12 -0.46 27.51
CA SER A 58 0.85 -1.05 26.56
C SER A 58 1.63 -2.22 27.13
N GLY A 59 1.90 -2.23 28.44
CA GLY A 59 2.56 -3.34 29.11
C GLY A 59 1.63 -4.54 29.24
N GLY A 60 0.37 -4.33 29.62
CA GLY A 60 -0.63 -5.39 29.64
C GLY A 60 -0.87 -6.00 28.25
N ALA A 61 -0.97 -5.16 27.21
CA ALA A 61 -1.05 -5.60 25.82
C ALA A 61 0.18 -6.40 25.38
N THR A 62 1.39 -6.01 25.83
CA THR A 62 2.62 -6.79 25.60
C THR A 62 2.54 -8.18 26.21
N LEU A 63 2.10 -8.29 27.48
CA LEU A 63 1.98 -9.57 28.18
C LEU A 63 0.96 -10.50 27.48
N ASN A 64 -0.19 -9.95 27.08
CA ASN A 64 -1.20 -10.71 26.35
C ASN A 64 -0.72 -11.17 24.96
N ALA A 65 -0.06 -10.27 24.21
CA ALA A 65 0.50 -10.59 22.90
C ALA A 65 1.60 -11.65 22.99
N LEU A 66 2.47 -11.59 23.99
CA LEU A 66 3.51 -12.58 24.24
C LEU A 66 2.92 -13.94 24.59
N LEU A 67 1.89 -13.98 25.43
CA LEU A 67 1.17 -15.23 25.74
C LEU A 67 0.59 -15.86 24.48
N MET A 68 -0.11 -15.09 23.64
CA MET A 68 -0.70 -15.62 22.41
C MET A 68 0.38 -16.10 21.42
N ALA A 69 1.48 -15.36 21.27
CA ALA A 69 2.60 -15.80 20.45
C ALA A 69 3.18 -17.13 20.96
N ALA A 70 3.45 -17.24 22.26
CA ALA A 70 3.97 -18.45 22.88
C ALA A 70 3.00 -19.64 22.78
N GLU A 71 1.69 -19.41 22.91
CA GLU A 71 0.66 -20.45 22.74
C GLU A 71 0.67 -21.01 21.31
N HIS A 72 0.66 -20.14 20.30
CA HIS A 72 0.71 -20.58 18.91
C HIS A 72 2.02 -21.29 18.55
N LEU A 73 3.16 -20.81 19.07
CA LEU A 73 4.44 -21.48 18.89
C LEU A 73 4.47 -22.85 19.59
N SER A 74 3.93 -22.93 20.82
CA SER A 74 3.82 -24.19 21.58
C SER A 74 3.00 -25.22 20.82
N SER A 75 1.83 -24.81 20.30
CA SER A 75 0.95 -25.64 19.47
C SER A 75 1.65 -26.11 18.18
N SER A 76 2.36 -25.19 17.50
CA SER A 76 3.10 -25.51 16.27
C SER A 76 4.26 -26.48 16.49
N ALA A 77 4.85 -26.48 17.69
CA ALA A 77 5.88 -27.41 18.14
C ALA A 77 5.31 -28.73 18.70
N GLY A 78 3.98 -28.89 18.76
CA GLY A 78 3.32 -30.12 19.24
C GLY A 78 3.18 -30.22 20.76
N HIS A 79 3.38 -29.13 21.50
CA HIS A 79 3.12 -29.09 22.94
C HIS A 79 1.62 -28.93 23.22
N THR A 80 1.15 -29.53 24.33
CA THR A 80 -0.25 -29.45 24.77
C THR A 80 -0.52 -28.32 25.77
N VAL A 81 0.54 -27.64 26.22
CA VAL A 81 0.50 -26.51 27.16
C VAL A 81 1.46 -25.43 26.68
N VAL A 82 1.24 -24.19 27.11
CA VAL A 82 2.18 -23.09 26.86
C VAL A 82 3.51 -23.40 27.57
N THR A 83 4.61 -23.43 26.82
CA THR A 83 5.96 -23.59 27.35
C THR A 83 6.84 -22.40 26.97
N ALA A 84 7.81 -22.06 27.82
CA ALA A 84 8.81 -21.03 27.50
C ALA A 84 9.92 -21.55 26.58
N ASP A 85 10.05 -22.87 26.38
CA ASP A 85 11.09 -23.48 25.55
C ASP A 85 11.02 -23.01 24.09
N VAL A 86 9.81 -22.71 23.59
CA VAL A 86 9.62 -22.19 22.23
C VAL A 86 10.21 -20.80 22.02
N LEU A 87 10.68 -20.13 23.08
CA LEU A 87 11.35 -18.83 23.00
C LEU A 87 12.87 -18.97 22.72
N ASP A 88 13.43 -20.18 22.76
CA ASP A 88 14.87 -20.41 22.59
C ASP A 88 15.41 -19.90 21.25
N ASP A 89 14.65 -20.09 20.17
CA ASP A 89 15.02 -19.71 18.80
C ASP A 89 14.04 -18.69 18.18
N ALA A 90 13.16 -18.10 19.00
CA ALA A 90 12.11 -17.22 18.50
C ALA A 90 12.55 -15.74 18.44
N HIS A 91 12.38 -15.12 17.28
CA HIS A 91 12.41 -13.67 17.11
C HIS A 91 10.99 -13.15 16.97
N ILE A 92 10.46 -12.60 18.06
CA ILE A 92 9.08 -12.12 18.13
C ILE A 92 9.07 -10.60 18.04
N LEU A 93 8.21 -10.04 17.17
CA LEU A 93 7.91 -8.62 17.11
C LEU A 93 6.49 -8.36 17.56
N ILE A 94 6.29 -7.49 18.53
CA ILE A 94 4.99 -7.00 18.99
C ILE A 94 4.87 -5.52 18.63
N LEU A 95 3.86 -5.20 17.84
CA LEU A 95 3.55 -3.85 17.37
C LEU A 95 2.23 -3.40 18.00
N HIS A 96 2.24 -2.28 18.71
CA HIS A 96 1.04 -1.71 19.30
C HIS A 96 0.42 -0.66 18.38
N THR A 97 -0.87 -0.81 18.01
CA THR A 97 -1.59 0.15 17.13
C THR A 97 -1.95 1.49 17.79
N GLY A 98 -1.37 1.78 18.95
CA GLY A 98 -1.56 3.05 19.66
C GLY A 98 -3.01 3.35 20.01
N ARG A 99 -3.31 4.62 20.28
CA ARG A 99 -4.67 5.12 20.48
C ARG A 99 -5.30 5.51 19.15
N ASP A 100 -6.62 5.57 19.12
CA ASP A 100 -7.37 6.12 17.99
C ASP A 100 -6.81 7.46 17.49
N PHE A 101 -6.88 7.60 16.17
CA PHE A 101 -6.25 8.68 15.44
C PHE A 101 -7.28 9.42 14.58
N PRO A 102 -7.53 10.72 14.83
CA PRO A 102 -8.59 11.46 14.13
C PRO A 102 -8.42 11.54 12.62
N TRP A 103 -7.17 11.50 12.14
CA TRP A 103 -6.83 11.80 10.75
C TRP A 103 -6.73 10.56 9.85
N SER A 104 -6.80 9.36 10.43
CA SER A 104 -6.95 8.10 9.68
C SER A 104 -7.81 7.13 10.47
N SER A 105 -8.89 6.67 9.82
CA SER A 105 -9.92 5.81 10.38
C SER A 105 -9.47 4.39 10.78
N CYS A 106 -8.24 4.00 10.42
CA CYS A 106 -7.71 2.64 10.64
C CYS A 106 -6.39 2.69 11.43
N SER A 107 -6.32 3.46 12.52
CA SER A 107 -5.07 3.72 13.28
C SER A 107 -3.99 4.47 12.46
N ARG A 108 -2.96 4.94 13.16
CA ARG A 108 -1.72 5.47 12.59
C ARG A 108 -0.95 4.44 11.79
N ALA A 109 -1.04 3.16 12.19
CA ALA A 109 -0.35 2.05 11.52
C ALA A 109 -0.65 2.04 10.02
N PHE A 110 -1.91 2.25 9.64
CA PHE A 110 -2.39 2.19 8.26
C PHE A 110 -2.63 3.58 7.64
N CYS A 111 -1.92 4.62 8.11
CA CYS A 111 -1.83 5.89 7.38
C CYS A 111 -0.99 5.71 6.11
N TRP A 112 -1.60 5.86 4.93
CA TRP A 112 -0.89 5.74 3.66
C TRP A 112 -0.05 7.00 3.40
N LEU A 113 1.20 6.80 3.01
CA LEU A 113 2.16 7.87 2.79
C LEU A 113 2.30 8.15 1.29
N PRO A 114 2.70 9.38 0.89
CA PRO A 114 2.84 9.75 -0.51
C PRO A 114 4.20 9.26 -1.06
N THR A 115 4.35 7.95 -1.11
CA THR A 115 5.54 7.29 -1.65
C THR A 115 5.21 5.91 -2.20
N GLU A 116 5.91 5.50 -3.27
CA GLU A 116 5.90 4.14 -3.78
C GLU A 116 7.31 3.54 -3.74
N LYS A 117 7.43 2.23 -3.47
CA LYS A 117 8.72 1.54 -3.56
C LYS A 117 9.01 1.23 -5.04
N LEU A 118 10.13 1.75 -5.58
CA LEU A 118 10.48 1.69 -7.01
C LEU A 118 10.53 0.27 -7.61
N ASP A 119 10.96 -0.74 -6.84
CA ASP A 119 11.13 -2.12 -7.32
C ASP A 119 10.02 -3.09 -6.85
N GLN A 120 8.82 -2.56 -6.59
CA GLN A 120 7.71 -3.38 -6.13
C GLN A 120 7.25 -4.38 -7.20
N ARG A 121 7.35 -5.67 -6.87
CA ARG A 121 6.78 -6.75 -7.70
C ARG A 121 5.26 -6.68 -7.78
N VAL A 122 4.62 -6.19 -6.73
CA VAL A 122 3.17 -6.03 -6.60
C VAL A 122 2.94 -4.60 -6.16
N GLN A 123 2.14 -3.84 -6.91
CA GLN A 123 1.80 -2.47 -6.54
C GLN A 123 1.03 -2.48 -5.22
N ALA A 124 1.50 -1.72 -4.23
CA ALA A 124 0.91 -1.68 -2.89
C ALA A 124 1.18 -0.34 -2.20
N PRO A 125 0.29 0.09 -1.29
CA PRO A 125 0.55 1.26 -0.46
C PRO A 125 1.75 1.06 0.45
N VAL A 126 2.42 2.16 0.76
CA VAL A 126 3.35 2.26 1.88
C VAL A 126 2.64 3.00 3.01
N CYS A 127 2.52 2.38 4.18
CA CYS A 127 2.01 3.05 5.36
C CYS A 127 3.05 3.14 6.49
N CYS A 128 2.71 3.83 7.58
CA CYS A 128 3.60 3.95 8.75
C CYS A 128 4.10 2.58 9.26
N LEU A 129 3.22 1.57 9.29
CA LEU A 129 3.58 0.20 9.62
C LEU A 129 4.66 -0.36 8.69
N ASP A 130 4.58 -0.11 7.38
CA ASP A 130 5.55 -0.62 6.41
C ASP A 130 6.93 0.04 6.57
N LEU A 131 6.97 1.35 6.85
CA LEU A 131 8.23 2.03 7.17
C LEU A 131 8.86 1.49 8.46
N LEU A 132 8.04 1.25 9.49
CA LEU A 132 8.50 0.71 10.76
C LEU A 132 9.03 -0.72 10.60
N LEU A 133 8.29 -1.58 9.90
CA LEU A 133 8.72 -2.95 9.61
C LEU A 133 10.04 -2.97 8.82
N ASP A 134 10.18 -2.11 7.81
CA ASP A 134 11.40 -2.01 7.00
C ASP A 134 12.60 -1.56 7.86
N CYS A 135 12.41 -0.51 8.67
CA CYS A 135 13.42 0.00 9.59
C CYS A 135 13.85 -1.05 10.63
N LEU A 136 12.89 -1.72 11.28
CA LEU A 136 13.20 -2.76 12.26
C LEU A 136 13.90 -3.96 11.63
N THR A 137 13.39 -4.45 10.50
CA THR A 137 13.88 -5.68 9.85
C THR A 137 15.25 -5.50 9.21
N ASN A 138 15.51 -4.32 8.62
CA ASN A 138 16.70 -4.11 7.80
C ASN A 138 17.80 -3.30 8.51
N GLN A 139 17.47 -2.52 9.55
CA GLN A 139 18.43 -1.59 10.17
C GLN A 139 18.62 -1.82 11.67
N ILE A 140 17.54 -1.98 12.45
CA ILE A 140 17.64 -2.03 13.92
C ILE A 140 17.88 -3.46 14.45
N CYS A 141 17.03 -4.41 14.06
CA CYS A 141 17.00 -5.75 14.66
C CYS A 141 18.01 -6.77 14.10
N PRO A 142 18.64 -6.60 12.90
CA PRO A 142 19.68 -7.51 12.44
C PRO A 142 20.76 -7.77 13.51
N GLY A 143 21.12 -9.05 13.68
CA GLY A 143 22.10 -9.50 14.67
C GLY A 143 21.56 -9.68 16.09
N SER A 144 20.30 -9.32 16.38
CA SER A 144 19.71 -9.54 17.70
C SER A 144 19.54 -11.03 18.04
N PRO A 145 19.80 -11.43 19.30
CA PRO A 145 19.55 -12.80 19.75
C PRO A 145 18.04 -13.08 19.83
N PRO A 146 17.63 -14.36 19.98
CA PRO A 146 16.24 -14.72 20.26
C PRO A 146 15.65 -13.95 21.45
N GLY A 147 14.40 -13.52 21.30
CA GLY A 147 13.75 -12.61 22.23
C GLY A 147 12.57 -11.87 21.61
N VAL A 148 12.09 -10.87 22.34
CA VAL A 148 10.87 -10.12 22.01
C VAL A 148 11.20 -8.66 21.79
N TRP A 149 10.92 -8.17 20.59
CA TRP A 149 10.88 -6.74 20.27
C TRP A 149 9.47 -6.20 20.47
N VAL A 150 9.35 -5.05 21.13
CA VAL A 150 8.09 -4.33 21.31
C VAL A 150 8.25 -2.92 20.75
N CYS A 151 7.28 -2.48 19.95
CA CYS A 151 7.33 -1.17 19.31
C CYS A 151 5.91 -0.59 19.12
N SER A 152 5.80 0.74 19.07
CA SER A 152 4.55 1.43 18.75
C SER A 152 4.48 1.74 17.25
N THR A 153 3.29 1.71 16.65
CA THR A 153 3.09 2.13 15.25
C THR A 153 2.89 3.65 15.09
N ASP A 154 3.00 4.40 16.18
CA ASP A 154 2.59 5.81 16.22
C ASP A 154 3.72 6.78 15.83
N MET A 155 4.85 6.28 15.37
CA MET A 155 5.98 7.09 14.95
C MET A 155 6.58 6.62 13.62
N ILE A 156 7.30 7.55 12.98
CA ILE A 156 8.22 7.26 11.88
C ILE A 156 9.64 7.40 12.43
N LEU A 157 10.45 6.36 12.21
CA LEU A 157 11.84 6.30 12.65
C LEU A 157 12.76 6.44 11.45
N THR A 158 13.71 7.38 11.53
CA THR A 158 14.82 7.47 10.57
C THR A 158 16.11 7.13 11.31
N ILE A 159 16.81 6.10 10.83
CA ILE A 159 18.05 5.60 11.43
C ILE A 159 19.20 5.86 10.42
N PRO A 160 20.37 6.32 10.88
CA PRO A 160 21.54 6.44 10.01
C PRO A 160 21.93 5.09 9.41
N SER A 161 22.32 5.08 8.13
CA SER A 161 22.62 3.84 7.40
C SER A 161 23.82 3.05 7.94
N ASP A 162 24.71 3.69 8.69
CA ASP A 162 25.90 3.14 9.32
C ASP A 162 25.65 2.68 10.77
N PHE A 163 24.44 2.87 11.31
CA PHE A 163 24.09 2.44 12.65
C PHE A 163 24.00 0.90 12.75
N VAL A 164 24.71 0.32 13.72
CA VAL A 164 24.67 -1.12 14.02
C VAL A 164 24.61 -1.31 15.52
N LEU A 165 23.67 -2.14 15.99
CA LEU A 165 23.58 -2.55 17.39
C LEU A 165 24.55 -3.71 17.69
N SER A 166 25.42 -3.53 18.69
CA SER A 166 26.27 -4.62 19.20
C SER A 166 25.52 -5.48 20.21
N TRP A 167 25.52 -6.79 19.99
CA TRP A 167 24.86 -7.79 20.85
C TRP A 167 25.84 -8.69 21.61
N GLU A 168 27.14 -8.43 21.49
CA GLU A 168 28.18 -9.24 22.14
C GLU A 168 28.01 -9.21 23.66
N GLY A 169 27.87 -10.40 24.27
CA GLY A 169 27.68 -10.54 25.72
C GLY A 169 26.38 -9.94 26.27
N PHE A 170 25.44 -9.55 25.42
CA PHE A 170 24.21 -8.87 25.87
C PHE A 170 23.25 -9.82 26.59
N SER A 171 22.70 -9.37 27.72
CA SER A 171 21.58 -9.99 28.42
C SER A 171 20.69 -8.92 29.07
N GLY A 172 19.42 -9.25 29.32
CA GLY A 172 18.45 -8.34 29.93
C GLY A 172 17.57 -7.62 28.92
N VAL A 173 17.36 -6.31 29.14
CA VAL A 173 16.47 -5.47 28.34
C VAL A 173 17.26 -4.32 27.71
N ARG A 174 16.96 -3.99 26.46
CA ARG A 174 17.56 -2.86 25.76
C ARG A 174 16.49 -1.95 25.19
N VAL A 175 16.60 -0.66 25.47
CA VAL A 175 15.74 0.38 24.87
C VAL A 175 16.51 1.12 23.79
N LEU A 176 15.85 1.40 22.68
CA LEU A 176 16.38 2.32 21.67
C LEU A 176 15.91 3.73 21.99
N ALA A 177 16.81 4.71 21.87
CA ALA A 177 16.49 6.12 22.02
C ALA A 177 17.05 6.93 20.86
N LEU A 178 16.21 7.83 20.35
CA LEU A 178 16.57 8.78 19.32
C LEU A 178 16.72 10.20 19.91
N PRO A 179 17.53 11.07 19.28
CA PRO A 179 17.75 12.43 19.75
C PRO A 179 16.47 13.26 19.68
N GLY A 180 16.21 14.04 20.73
CA GLY A 180 15.16 15.04 20.77
C GLY A 180 15.63 16.36 21.33
N ASP A 181 14.88 17.43 21.03
CA ASP A 181 15.00 18.71 21.72
C ASP A 181 14.34 18.65 23.10
N VAL A 182 14.88 19.40 24.06
CA VAL A 182 14.34 19.50 25.43
C VAL A 182 12.87 19.97 25.42
N SER A 183 12.50 20.87 24.51
CA SER A 183 11.11 21.34 24.36
C SER A 183 10.19 20.24 23.84
N TYR A 184 10.63 19.46 22.85
CA TYR A 184 9.86 18.35 22.28
C TYR A 184 9.73 17.19 23.27
N ALA A 185 10.79 16.92 24.04
CA ALA A 185 10.84 15.88 25.05
C ALA A 185 9.85 16.10 26.21
N ALA A 186 9.47 17.35 26.49
CA ALA A 186 8.53 17.70 27.55
C ALA A 186 7.12 17.09 27.35
N ASP A 187 6.73 16.82 26.09
CA ASP A 187 5.44 16.18 25.77
C ASP A 187 5.52 14.65 25.67
N HIS A 188 6.72 14.09 25.77
CA HIS A 188 7.01 12.67 25.60
C HIS A 188 7.63 12.13 26.92
N GLY A 189 8.85 11.62 26.84
CA GLY A 189 9.69 11.28 27.98
C GLY A 189 11.14 11.08 27.54
N VAL A 190 12.04 11.03 28.51
CA VAL A 190 13.47 10.81 28.30
C VAL A 190 14.01 9.73 29.23
N TYR A 191 15.02 9.01 28.75
CA TYR A 191 15.80 8.09 29.58
C TYR A 191 16.90 8.84 30.32
N LEU A 192 17.09 8.56 31.61
CA LEU A 192 18.32 8.87 32.31
C LEU A 192 19.21 7.63 32.32
N SER A 193 20.49 7.79 32.01
CA SER A 193 21.45 6.70 32.05
C SER A 193 22.74 7.08 32.76
N ASP A 194 23.42 6.08 33.32
CA ASP A 194 24.76 6.23 33.86
C ASP A 194 25.84 6.23 32.75
N GLN A 195 27.12 6.31 33.15
CA GLN A 195 28.26 6.32 32.23
C GLN A 195 28.45 4.99 31.49
N GLN A 196 27.87 3.90 32.00
CA GLN A 196 27.91 2.57 31.43
C GLN A 196 26.71 2.30 30.50
N GLY A 197 25.83 3.29 30.32
CA GLY A 197 24.64 3.19 29.49
C GLY A 197 23.52 2.36 30.14
N GLN A 198 23.55 2.12 31.44
CA GLN A 198 22.42 1.55 32.16
C GLN A 198 21.39 2.64 32.47
N VAL A 199 20.12 2.36 32.24
CA VAL A 199 19.02 3.30 32.48
C VAL A 199 18.74 3.37 33.98
N THR A 200 18.91 4.56 34.56
CA THR A 200 18.76 4.79 35.99
C THR A 200 17.36 5.27 36.37
N ASP A 201 16.66 5.97 35.48
CA ASP A 201 15.26 6.41 35.63
C ASP A 201 14.62 6.77 34.26
N ILE A 202 13.30 6.89 34.24
CA ILE A 202 12.50 7.34 33.08
C ILE A 202 11.68 8.56 33.47
N ILE A 203 11.99 9.70 32.89
CA ILE A 203 11.26 10.95 33.13
C ILE A 203 10.19 11.09 32.04
N TYR A 204 8.93 10.95 32.41
CA TYR A 204 7.79 11.13 31.51
C TYR A 204 7.08 12.46 31.79
N LYS A 205 6.96 13.31 30.77
CA LYS A 205 6.42 14.67 30.88
C LYS A 205 6.99 15.49 32.06
N GLY A 206 8.30 15.39 32.27
CA GLY A 206 9.00 16.10 33.34
C GLY A 206 9.21 17.58 33.04
N SER A 207 9.64 18.33 34.06
CA SER A 207 10.02 19.73 33.89
C SER A 207 11.28 19.87 33.01
N LYS A 208 11.51 21.06 32.44
CA LYS A 208 12.70 21.32 31.63
C LYS A 208 13.99 21.03 32.41
N GLU A 209 14.02 21.39 33.69
CA GLU A 209 15.15 21.16 34.59
C GLU A 209 15.41 19.67 34.79
N GLN A 210 14.34 18.87 34.93
CA GLN A 210 14.46 17.42 35.06
C GLN A 210 15.02 16.79 33.77
N ILE A 211 14.50 17.21 32.61
CA ILE A 211 14.90 16.72 31.28
C ILE A 211 16.33 17.13 30.94
N GLN A 212 16.78 18.32 31.36
CA GLN A 212 18.15 18.80 31.13
C GLN A 212 19.21 17.88 31.72
N ARG A 213 18.87 17.09 32.74
CA ARG A 213 19.77 16.09 33.33
C ARG A 213 20.07 14.91 32.38
N ALA A 214 19.26 14.72 31.34
CA ALA A 214 19.40 13.64 30.36
C ALA A 214 20.19 14.07 29.11
N VAL A 215 20.79 15.26 29.09
CA VAL A 215 21.47 15.76 27.88
C VAL A 215 22.70 14.92 27.56
N MET A 216 22.75 14.44 26.33
CA MET A 216 23.83 13.65 25.75
C MET A 216 24.93 14.58 25.20
N PRO A 217 26.13 14.05 24.87
CA PRO A 217 27.26 14.85 24.38
C PRO A 217 26.98 15.68 23.12
N ASP A 218 25.97 15.31 22.33
CA ASP A 218 25.53 16.03 21.13
C ASP A 218 24.54 17.18 21.42
N GLY A 219 24.25 17.45 22.70
CA GLY A 219 23.34 18.49 23.14
C GLY A 219 21.86 18.13 23.03
N ARG A 220 21.53 16.89 22.64
CA ARG A 220 20.17 16.37 22.54
C ARG A 220 19.84 15.48 23.74
N VAL A 221 18.57 15.13 23.91
CA VAL A 221 18.11 14.21 24.96
C VAL A 221 17.65 12.87 24.36
N PRO A 222 17.83 11.73 25.06
CA PRO A 222 17.44 10.41 24.57
C PRO A 222 15.94 10.20 24.78
N LEU A 223 15.16 10.42 23.73
CA LEU A 223 13.71 10.27 23.77
C LEU A 223 13.31 8.81 24.03
N VAL A 224 12.21 8.64 24.77
CA VAL A 224 11.49 7.37 24.84
C VAL A 224 10.86 7.09 23.47
N SER A 225 11.62 6.42 22.60
CA SER A 225 11.39 6.41 21.16
C SER A 225 10.63 5.19 20.60
N GLY A 226 10.26 4.24 21.47
CA GLY A 226 9.37 3.13 21.10
C GLY A 226 10.01 1.74 21.12
N PRO A 227 11.08 1.44 20.35
CA PRO A 227 11.64 0.09 20.28
C PRO A 227 12.27 -0.38 21.59
N VAL A 228 11.82 -1.53 22.07
CA VAL A 228 12.31 -2.19 23.29
C VAL A 228 12.58 -3.65 22.96
N PHE A 229 13.75 -4.16 23.32
CA PHE A 229 14.10 -5.57 23.21
C PHE A 229 14.18 -6.23 24.58
N PHE A 230 13.50 -7.36 24.72
CA PHE A 230 13.59 -8.28 25.85
C PHE A 230 14.30 -9.55 25.40
N SER A 231 15.45 -9.86 26.01
CA SER A 231 16.13 -11.15 25.76
C SER A 231 15.26 -12.33 26.20
N ARG A 232 15.51 -13.53 25.65
CA ARG A 232 14.81 -14.77 26.03
C ARG A 232 14.52 -14.86 27.52
N SER A 233 15.54 -14.69 28.37
CA SER A 233 15.42 -14.91 29.82
C SER A 233 14.46 -13.92 30.49
N VAL A 234 14.30 -12.73 29.93
CA VAL A 234 13.32 -11.74 30.38
C VAL A 234 11.95 -12.04 29.78
N SER A 235 11.89 -12.44 28.52
CA SER A 235 10.63 -12.86 27.87
C SER A 235 9.98 -14.03 28.60
N GLU A 236 10.76 -15.01 29.08
CA GLU A 236 10.27 -16.11 29.92
C GLU A 236 9.67 -15.60 31.25
N LYS A 237 10.35 -14.66 31.91
CA LYS A 237 9.84 -14.02 33.13
C LYS A 237 8.56 -13.24 32.89
N LEU A 238 8.42 -12.59 31.73
CA LEU A 238 7.19 -11.88 31.35
C LEU A 238 6.09 -12.88 31.00
N LEU A 239 6.41 -13.98 30.31
CA LEU A 239 5.44 -15.01 29.97
C LEU A 239 4.82 -15.60 31.25
N GLN A 240 5.60 -15.85 32.31
CA GLN A 240 5.08 -16.43 33.55
C GLN A 240 3.98 -15.58 34.25
N THR A 241 3.82 -14.30 33.89
CA THR A 241 2.84 -13.42 34.54
C THR A 241 1.40 -13.83 34.22
N HIS A 242 1.16 -14.59 33.14
CA HIS A 242 -0.19 -15.05 32.77
C HIS A 242 -0.87 -15.94 33.84
N VAL A 243 -0.10 -16.47 34.80
CA VAL A 243 -0.58 -17.26 35.94
C VAL A 243 -0.22 -16.63 37.29
N THR A 244 0.20 -15.36 37.31
CA THR A 244 0.63 -14.66 38.54
C THR A 244 -0.36 -13.55 38.90
N PRO A 245 -1.26 -13.74 39.88
CA PRO A 245 -2.18 -12.69 40.29
C PRO A 245 -1.48 -11.48 40.94
N PRO A 246 -1.92 -10.23 40.68
CA PRO A 246 -3.03 -9.85 39.79
C PRO A 246 -2.61 -9.59 38.32
N LEU A 247 -1.40 -9.95 37.91
CA LEU A 247 -0.88 -9.73 36.55
C LEU A 247 -1.52 -10.65 35.50
N ASP A 248 -2.08 -11.78 35.91
CA ASP A 248 -2.90 -12.66 35.06
C ASP A 248 -4.10 -11.90 34.46
N GLY A 249 -4.64 -10.91 35.18
CA GLY A 249 -5.65 -9.96 34.72
C GLY A 249 -5.23 -9.09 33.51
N CYS A 250 -3.97 -9.13 33.10
CA CYS A 250 -3.52 -8.51 31.84
C CYS A 250 -3.71 -9.43 30.61
N THR A 251 -4.06 -10.70 30.80
CA THR A 251 -4.09 -11.70 29.72
C THR A 251 -5.49 -12.25 29.50
N TYR A 252 -5.79 -12.72 28.28
CA TYR A 252 -7.10 -13.30 27.99
C TYR A 252 -7.40 -14.54 28.85
N LEU A 253 -6.39 -15.36 29.21
CA LEU A 253 -6.57 -16.53 30.07
C LEU A 253 -7.01 -16.14 31.49
N GLY A 254 -6.36 -15.13 32.07
CA GLY A 254 -6.75 -14.63 33.40
C GLY A 254 -8.16 -14.04 33.38
N LEU A 255 -8.48 -13.23 32.37
CA LEU A 255 -9.81 -12.65 32.22
C LEU A 255 -10.90 -13.73 32.05
N ASP A 256 -10.66 -14.76 31.23
CA ASP A 256 -11.59 -15.87 31.03
C ASP A 256 -11.74 -16.74 32.30
N SER A 257 -10.74 -16.70 33.18
CA SER A 257 -10.75 -17.35 34.49
C SER A 257 -11.34 -16.48 35.61
N GLY A 258 -11.81 -15.26 35.28
CA GLY A 258 -12.45 -14.35 36.24
C GLY A 258 -11.50 -13.40 36.98
N ALA A 259 -10.23 -13.30 36.57
CA ALA A 259 -9.32 -12.30 37.11
C ALA A 259 -9.80 -10.89 36.77
N PRO A 260 -9.71 -9.92 37.69
CA PRO A 260 -10.06 -8.54 37.39
C PRO A 260 -9.05 -7.93 36.40
N PRO A 261 -9.49 -7.07 35.47
CA PRO A 261 -8.58 -6.41 34.53
C PRO A 261 -7.58 -5.53 35.27
N LEU A 262 -6.32 -5.58 34.83
CA LEU A 262 -5.24 -4.77 35.38
C LEU A 262 -4.54 -4.00 34.27
N GLN A 263 -4.48 -2.68 34.40
CA GLN A 263 -3.74 -1.82 33.48
C GLN A 263 -2.26 -1.76 33.85
N ILE A 264 -1.38 -2.10 32.91
CA ILE A 264 0.08 -2.02 33.09
C ILE A 264 0.71 -1.23 31.92
N SER A 265 1.59 -0.28 32.22
CA SER A 265 2.36 0.48 31.22
C SER A 265 3.69 -0.18 30.90
N LEU A 266 4.05 -0.27 29.62
CA LEU A 266 5.35 -0.78 29.18
C LEU A 266 6.49 0.09 29.75
N PHE A 267 6.40 1.41 29.59
CA PHE A 267 7.46 2.31 30.01
C PHE A 267 7.41 2.62 31.50
N LEU A 268 6.22 2.80 32.07
CA LEU A 268 6.06 3.35 33.43
C LEU A 268 5.91 2.29 34.53
N ASP A 269 5.59 1.04 34.15
CA ASP A 269 5.50 -0.08 35.09
C ASP A 269 6.54 -1.16 34.75
N LEU A 270 6.59 -1.70 33.52
CA LEU A 270 7.55 -2.77 33.17
C LEU A 270 9.00 -2.30 33.12
N LEU A 271 9.32 -1.27 32.34
CA LEU A 271 10.70 -0.78 32.20
C LEU A 271 11.17 0.00 33.43
N ARG A 272 10.31 0.86 33.99
CA ARG A 272 10.65 1.62 35.19
C ARG A 272 10.97 0.72 36.40
N CYS A 273 10.41 -0.49 36.47
CA CYS A 273 10.77 -1.49 37.48
C CYS A 273 12.27 -1.88 37.44
N LEU A 274 12.91 -1.78 36.27
CA LEU A 274 14.30 -2.19 36.04
C LEU A 274 15.31 -1.08 36.39
N CYS A 275 14.86 0.16 36.46
CA CYS A 275 15.69 1.34 36.71
C CYS A 275 16.38 1.30 38.07
N SER A 276 17.69 1.57 38.12
CA SER A 276 18.51 1.39 39.33
C SER A 276 18.11 2.27 40.52
N ASP A 277 17.66 3.50 40.27
CA ASP A 277 17.55 4.55 41.30
C ASP A 277 16.25 4.49 42.10
N LEU A 278 15.35 3.57 41.76
CA LEU A 278 14.07 3.38 42.45
C LEU A 278 14.20 2.43 43.64
N THR A 279 13.47 2.73 44.70
CA THR A 279 13.18 1.80 45.79
C THR A 279 11.84 1.09 45.56
N LEU A 280 11.63 -0.05 46.22
CA LEU A 280 10.37 -0.80 46.15
C LEU A 280 9.18 0.08 46.55
N ASP A 281 9.30 0.82 47.65
CA ASP A 281 8.22 1.67 48.18
C ASP A 281 7.86 2.81 47.21
N GLN A 282 8.86 3.45 46.59
CA GLN A 282 8.64 4.46 45.54
C GLN A 282 7.97 3.83 44.31
N PHE A 283 8.47 2.67 43.86
CA PHE A 283 7.92 2.02 42.67
C PHE A 283 6.45 1.63 42.86
N VAL A 284 6.11 1.04 44.00
CA VAL A 284 4.75 0.56 44.31
C VAL A 284 3.82 1.72 44.64
N GLY A 285 4.27 2.70 45.42
CA GLY A 285 3.43 3.73 46.04
C GLY A 285 3.23 5.03 45.25
N GLU A 286 4.02 5.30 44.21
CA GLU A 286 3.90 6.56 43.45
C GLU A 286 2.69 6.58 42.50
N GLU A 287 2.00 7.73 42.49
CA GLU A 287 1.07 8.10 41.41
C GLU A 287 1.82 8.47 40.14
N ARG A 288 1.28 8.07 38.98
CA ARG A 288 1.94 8.28 37.69
C ARG A 288 0.93 8.72 36.65
N ALA A 289 1.16 9.89 36.04
CA ALA A 289 0.33 10.38 34.96
C ALA A 289 0.35 9.37 33.79
N GLY A 290 -0.83 8.87 33.41
CA GLY A 290 -0.99 7.89 32.34
C GLY A 290 -1.00 6.41 32.77
N CYS A 291 -0.87 6.13 34.07
CA CYS A 291 -1.13 4.81 34.66
C CYS A 291 -2.42 4.81 35.49
N SER A 292 -2.89 3.62 35.86
CA SER A 292 -3.94 3.47 36.87
C SER A 292 -3.48 3.99 38.23
N SER A 293 -4.42 4.62 38.94
CA SER A 293 -4.17 5.21 40.25
C SER A 293 -3.88 4.14 41.30
N VAL A 294 -2.93 4.42 42.19
CA VAL A 294 -2.64 3.59 43.37
C VAL A 294 -3.59 3.91 44.52
N ILE A 295 -4.46 4.91 44.36
CA ILE A 295 -5.47 5.33 45.34
C ILE A 295 -6.86 4.96 44.79
N GLY A 296 -7.80 4.66 45.69
CA GLY A 296 -9.18 4.32 45.31
C GLY A 296 -9.42 2.83 45.09
N PRO A 297 -10.54 2.45 44.44
CA PRO A 297 -11.07 1.07 44.47
C PRO A 297 -10.12 0.02 43.89
N GLN A 298 -9.35 0.37 42.85
CA GLN A 298 -8.40 -0.54 42.20
C GLN A 298 -6.95 -0.37 42.70
N GLY A 299 -6.69 0.59 43.59
CA GLY A 299 -5.33 0.94 44.01
C GLY A 299 -4.58 -0.21 44.69
N ALA A 300 -5.29 -1.09 45.42
CA ALA A 300 -4.69 -2.27 46.01
C ALA A 300 -4.19 -3.27 44.95
N ALA A 301 -4.95 -3.50 43.88
CA ALA A 301 -4.56 -4.36 42.77
C ALA A 301 -3.36 -3.78 42.01
N VAL A 302 -3.34 -2.47 41.76
CA VAL A 302 -2.19 -1.79 41.12
C VAL A 302 -0.92 -1.93 41.97
N ARG A 303 -1.01 -1.69 43.28
CA ARG A 303 0.15 -1.84 44.18
C ARG A 303 0.64 -3.29 44.23
N SER A 304 -0.28 -4.25 44.30
CA SER A 304 0.06 -5.68 44.28
C SER A 304 0.69 -6.11 42.97
N GLY A 305 0.16 -5.66 41.83
CA GLY A 305 0.72 -5.93 40.51
C GLY A 305 2.13 -5.36 40.36
N ARG A 306 2.37 -4.12 40.82
CA ARG A 306 3.71 -3.52 40.85
C ARG A 306 4.66 -4.28 41.77
N ALA A 307 4.22 -4.73 42.94
CA ALA A 307 5.04 -5.54 43.83
C ALA A 307 5.46 -6.87 43.17
N GLU A 308 4.55 -7.53 42.44
CA GLU A 308 4.88 -8.74 41.68
C GLU A 308 5.83 -8.47 40.51
N LEU A 309 5.63 -7.38 39.76
CA LEU A 309 6.58 -6.98 38.72
C LEU A 309 7.97 -6.75 39.30
N TRP A 310 8.06 -6.08 40.44
CA TRP A 310 9.32 -5.88 41.15
C TRP A 310 9.99 -7.20 41.51
N ARG A 311 9.23 -8.12 42.12
CA ARG A 311 9.73 -9.45 42.49
C ARG A 311 10.26 -10.23 41.27
N ILE A 312 9.58 -10.13 40.14
CA ILE A 312 9.90 -10.88 38.92
C ILE A 312 11.10 -10.28 38.15
N LEU A 313 11.09 -8.95 37.98
CA LEU A 313 11.95 -8.27 37.01
C LEU A 313 13.17 -7.59 37.64
N ARG A 314 13.11 -7.17 38.91
CA ARG A 314 14.20 -6.43 39.57
C ARG A 314 15.52 -7.21 39.51
N GLY A 315 16.61 -6.48 39.25
CA GLY A 315 17.95 -7.06 39.07
C GLY A 315 18.27 -7.44 37.61
N THR A 316 17.29 -7.36 36.71
CA THR A 316 17.54 -7.47 35.26
C THR A 316 18.15 -6.16 34.74
N PRO A 317 19.26 -6.17 33.99
CA PRO A 317 19.86 -4.94 33.46
C PRO A 317 18.98 -4.32 32.37
N LEU A 318 18.94 -2.99 32.35
CA LEU A 318 18.24 -2.18 31.37
C LEU A 318 19.24 -1.25 30.69
N ALA A 319 19.63 -1.58 29.46
CA ALA A 319 20.63 -0.83 28.71
C ALA A 319 19.98 0.16 27.73
N LEU A 320 20.58 1.34 27.59
CA LEU A 320 20.23 2.35 26.61
C LEU A 320 21.08 2.18 25.35
N ALA A 321 20.44 2.09 24.18
CA ALA A 321 21.08 2.25 22.89
C ALA A 321 20.66 3.59 22.27
N TYR A 322 21.59 4.55 22.27
CA TYR A 322 21.36 5.89 21.74
C TYR A 322 21.79 6.00 20.28
N VAL A 323 20.87 6.41 19.40
CA VAL A 323 21.11 6.52 17.95
C VAL A 323 21.44 7.96 17.58
N SER A 324 22.71 8.34 17.72
CA SER A 324 23.16 9.68 17.32
C SER A 324 22.86 9.94 15.84
N GLY A 325 22.25 11.08 15.52
CA GLY A 325 21.90 11.45 14.13
C GLY A 325 20.61 10.82 13.58
N GLY A 326 19.91 9.97 14.35
CA GLY A 326 18.58 9.50 13.99
C GLY A 326 17.50 10.59 14.12
N ARG A 327 16.30 10.33 13.58
CA ARG A 327 15.13 11.22 13.71
C ARG A 327 13.90 10.44 14.18
N TYR A 328 13.22 10.99 15.19
CA TYR A 328 11.98 10.45 15.74
C TYR A 328 10.83 11.42 15.45
N ASP A 329 9.89 10.98 14.62
CA ASP A 329 8.72 11.77 14.22
C ASP A 329 7.44 11.12 14.77
N TYR A 330 6.95 11.59 15.93
CA TYR A 330 5.69 11.11 16.50
C TYR A 330 4.48 11.70 15.78
N THR A 331 3.51 10.83 15.44
CA THR A 331 2.28 11.23 14.74
C THR A 331 1.23 11.77 15.74
N THR A 332 1.37 13.05 16.07
CA THR A 332 0.49 13.74 17.04
C THR A 332 -0.95 13.85 16.57
N GLN A 333 -1.87 14.18 17.47
CA GLN A 333 -3.27 14.47 17.13
C GLN A 333 -3.47 15.85 16.47
N SER A 334 -2.41 16.60 16.13
CA SER A 334 -2.56 17.89 15.42
C SER A 334 -2.84 17.68 13.93
N GLY A 335 -3.94 18.25 13.44
CA GLY A 335 -4.31 18.19 12.02
C GLY A 335 -3.26 18.85 11.13
N LYS A 336 -2.72 20.00 11.56
CA LYS A 336 -1.65 20.71 10.85
C LYS A 336 -0.38 19.88 10.74
N GLN A 337 0.03 19.21 11.82
CA GLN A 337 1.23 18.36 11.78
C GLN A 337 1.01 17.12 10.90
N HIS A 338 -0.20 16.54 10.91
CA HIS A 338 -0.54 15.45 9.99
C HIS A 338 -0.47 15.87 8.51
N LEU A 339 -1.01 17.05 8.17
CA LEU A 339 -0.88 17.64 6.83
C LEU A 339 0.58 17.88 6.43
N VAL A 340 1.40 18.39 7.34
CA VAL A 340 2.85 18.57 7.10
C VAL A 340 3.52 17.22 6.86
N CYS A 341 3.19 16.20 7.66
CA CYS A 341 3.68 14.83 7.49
C CYS A 341 3.35 14.26 6.11
N LEU A 342 2.20 14.60 5.53
CA LEU A 342 1.81 14.13 4.19
C LEU A 342 2.35 15.01 3.05
N SER A 343 2.77 16.25 3.30
CA SER A 343 3.11 17.21 2.22
C SER A 343 4.60 17.51 2.07
N ARG A 344 5.38 17.52 3.16
CA ARG A 344 6.69 18.17 3.18
C ARG A 344 7.88 17.33 2.71
N ASP A 345 7.93 16.04 3.07
CA ASP A 345 9.14 15.22 2.93
C ASP A 345 9.10 14.29 1.70
N TRP A 346 8.10 14.46 0.83
CA TRP A 346 7.78 13.48 -0.23
C TRP A 346 7.91 14.09 -1.63
N SER A 347 8.54 13.35 -2.54
CA SER A 347 8.68 13.72 -3.95
C SER A 347 7.42 13.45 -4.77
N ASP A 348 6.62 12.47 -4.37
CA ASP A 348 5.55 11.94 -5.20
C ASP A 348 4.28 12.77 -5.01
N ARG A 349 3.83 13.41 -6.09
CA ARG A 349 2.58 14.20 -6.12
C ARG A 349 1.35 13.33 -6.26
N ASN A 350 1.49 12.24 -7.00
CA ASN A 350 0.45 11.26 -7.32
C ASN A 350 0.94 9.89 -6.84
N THR A 351 0.33 9.39 -5.77
CA THR A 351 0.67 8.10 -5.18
C THR A 351 -0.54 7.19 -5.29
N LEU A 352 -0.42 6.11 -6.06
CA LEU A 352 -1.48 5.12 -6.28
C LEU A 352 -2.82 5.71 -6.74
N SER A 353 -2.82 6.92 -7.28
CA SER A 353 -4.04 7.64 -7.68
C SER A 353 -4.20 7.69 -9.19
N HIS A 354 -5.37 8.11 -9.64
CA HIS A 354 -5.63 8.50 -11.02
C HIS A 354 -6.05 9.96 -11.05
N ILE A 355 -5.34 10.76 -11.85
CA ILE A 355 -5.60 12.18 -12.01
C ILE A 355 -5.81 12.41 -13.49
N GLN A 356 -7.03 12.73 -13.91
CA GLN A 356 -7.34 12.93 -15.32
C GLN A 356 -6.55 14.12 -15.91
N ARG A 357 -6.33 15.17 -15.11
CA ARG A 357 -5.58 16.38 -15.48
C ARG A 357 -4.52 16.71 -14.43
N GLU A 358 -3.33 16.16 -14.60
CA GLU A 358 -2.21 16.38 -13.67
C GLU A 358 -1.77 17.84 -13.58
N SER A 359 -1.98 18.64 -14.64
CA SER A 359 -1.67 20.08 -14.64
C SER A 359 -2.44 20.91 -13.61
N GLU A 360 -3.56 20.38 -13.09
CA GLU A 360 -4.38 21.05 -12.07
C GLU A 360 -3.85 20.83 -10.64
N VAL A 361 -2.89 19.92 -10.46
CA VAL A 361 -2.27 19.62 -9.17
C VAL A 361 -0.95 20.35 -9.07
N SER A 362 -0.85 21.26 -8.10
CA SER A 362 0.37 22.02 -7.84
C SER A 362 1.54 21.11 -7.41
N GLU A 363 2.79 21.59 -7.58
CA GLU A 363 4.00 20.83 -7.19
C GLU A 363 3.98 20.38 -5.70
N GLY A 364 3.44 21.21 -4.81
CA GLY A 364 3.31 20.88 -3.39
C GLY A 364 1.97 20.23 -3.00
N GLY A 365 1.08 19.96 -3.96
CA GLY A 365 -0.16 19.22 -3.74
C GLY A 365 0.10 17.72 -3.68
N ARG A 366 -0.75 16.98 -2.94
CA ARG A 366 -0.61 15.51 -2.80
C ARG A 366 -1.95 14.82 -3.05
N VAL A 367 -1.91 13.78 -3.86
CA VAL A 367 -3.07 12.93 -4.17
C VAL A 367 -2.70 11.47 -3.88
N ILE A 368 -3.35 10.89 -2.89
CA ILE A 368 -3.04 9.56 -2.35
C ILE A 368 -4.26 8.64 -2.51
N ASN A 369 -4.11 7.51 -3.19
CA ASN A 369 -5.17 6.53 -3.41
C ASN A 369 -6.54 7.15 -3.77
N SER A 370 -6.56 8.02 -4.77
CA SER A 370 -7.75 8.79 -5.14
C SER A 370 -7.99 8.78 -6.64
N VAL A 371 -9.22 9.11 -7.05
CA VAL A 371 -9.62 9.24 -8.46
C VAL A 371 -10.16 10.65 -8.66
N LEU A 372 -9.44 11.46 -9.44
CA LEU A 372 -9.82 12.84 -9.77
C LEU A 372 -10.23 12.92 -11.25
N GLU A 373 -11.53 13.10 -11.47
CA GLU A 373 -12.14 13.22 -12.80
C GLU A 373 -12.56 14.67 -13.07
N GLY A 374 -12.36 15.19 -14.28
CA GLY A 374 -12.69 16.55 -14.65
C GLY A 374 -11.68 17.60 -14.17
N ASP A 375 -12.17 18.81 -13.90
CA ASP A 375 -11.39 19.97 -13.41
C ASP A 375 -11.25 19.88 -11.88
N VAL A 376 -10.25 19.18 -11.34
CA VAL A 376 -10.01 19.15 -9.89
C VAL A 376 -8.64 19.71 -9.59
N SER A 377 -8.59 20.94 -9.07
CA SER A 377 -7.34 21.60 -8.71
C SER A 377 -6.96 21.35 -7.25
N VAL A 378 -5.67 21.15 -7.01
CA VAL A 378 -5.11 20.90 -5.66
C VAL A 378 -3.93 21.83 -5.42
N ALA A 379 -4.12 22.80 -4.52
CA ALA A 379 -3.13 23.81 -4.18
C ALA A 379 -1.98 23.25 -3.32
N THR A 380 -0.90 24.03 -3.20
CA THR A 380 0.30 23.66 -2.44
C THR A 380 -0.05 23.38 -0.99
N GLY A 381 0.39 22.25 -0.45
CA GLY A 381 0.05 21.81 0.91
C GLY A 381 -1.38 21.26 1.06
N GLY A 382 -2.19 21.29 -0.01
CA GLY A 382 -3.46 20.58 -0.08
C GLY A 382 -3.24 19.09 -0.30
N VAL A 383 -4.02 18.26 0.38
CA VAL A 383 -3.95 16.80 0.34
C VAL A 383 -5.32 16.22 0.05
N VAL A 384 -5.40 15.34 -0.94
CA VAL A 384 -6.58 14.53 -1.23
C VAL A 384 -6.21 13.08 -1.04
N GLN A 385 -6.87 12.39 -0.10
CA GLN A 385 -6.61 10.97 0.15
C GLN A 385 -7.90 10.14 0.17
N HIS A 386 -7.85 8.93 -0.38
CA HIS A 386 -8.98 7.99 -0.36
C HIS A 386 -10.30 8.61 -0.89
N CYS A 387 -10.22 9.51 -1.87
CA CYS A 387 -11.38 10.20 -2.44
C CYS A 387 -11.64 9.81 -3.91
N HIS A 388 -12.91 9.82 -4.32
CA HIS A 388 -13.31 9.91 -5.72
C HIS A 388 -14.00 11.25 -5.93
N LEU A 389 -13.36 12.18 -6.64
CA LEU A 389 -13.85 13.55 -6.84
C LEU A 389 -14.12 13.85 -8.32
N GLN A 390 -15.18 14.61 -8.57
CA GLN A 390 -15.61 15.04 -9.90
C GLN A 390 -15.67 16.57 -10.02
N GLY A 391 -14.81 17.11 -10.88
CA GLY A 391 -14.68 18.53 -11.16
C GLY A 391 -15.86 19.14 -11.92
N PRO A 392 -15.98 20.49 -11.95
CA PRO A 392 -15.06 21.47 -11.37
C PRO A 392 -15.03 21.53 -9.83
N LEU A 393 -13.84 21.54 -9.25
CA LEU A 393 -13.61 21.63 -7.80
C LEU A 393 -12.20 22.18 -7.51
N ASN A 394 -12.05 22.97 -6.45
CA ASN A 394 -10.76 23.51 -6.01
C ASN A 394 -10.50 23.11 -4.56
N VAL A 395 -9.35 22.47 -4.31
CA VAL A 395 -8.83 22.14 -2.99
C VAL A 395 -7.79 23.19 -2.58
N PRO A 396 -8.11 24.10 -1.63
CA PRO A 396 -7.22 25.18 -1.22
C PRO A 396 -5.98 24.73 -0.45
N SER A 397 -5.14 25.70 -0.10
CA SER A 397 -3.86 25.46 0.60
C SER A 397 -4.10 24.90 2.00
N GLY A 398 -3.30 23.90 2.38
CA GLY A 398 -3.39 23.29 3.70
C GLY A 398 -4.68 22.53 3.99
N CYS A 399 -5.53 22.28 2.99
CA CYS A 399 -6.75 21.49 3.18
C CYS A 399 -6.48 19.98 3.08
N LEU A 400 -7.24 19.18 3.83
CA LEU A 400 -7.29 17.72 3.69
C LEU A 400 -8.69 17.28 3.31
N LEU A 401 -8.86 16.63 2.16
CA LEU A 401 -10.08 15.91 1.81
C LEU A 401 -9.81 14.41 1.92
N SER A 402 -10.56 13.70 2.77
CA SER A 402 -10.36 12.27 3.01
C SER A 402 -11.66 11.48 2.92
N GLY A 403 -11.64 10.32 2.26
CA GLY A 403 -12.78 9.37 2.30
C GLY A 403 -14.06 9.86 1.59
N LEU A 404 -13.95 10.83 0.69
CA LEU A 404 -15.10 11.40 -0.02
C LEU A 404 -15.43 10.60 -1.29
N GLU A 405 -16.73 10.39 -1.53
CA GLU A 405 -17.23 9.62 -2.68
C GLU A 405 -17.65 10.53 -3.83
N ALA A 406 -17.78 9.98 -5.05
CA ALA A 406 -18.07 10.75 -6.27
C ALA A 406 -19.28 11.68 -6.11
N TRP A 407 -20.38 11.19 -5.52
CA TRP A 407 -21.62 11.93 -5.32
C TRP A 407 -21.46 13.12 -4.34
N THR A 408 -20.45 13.12 -3.48
CA THR A 408 -20.18 14.24 -2.55
C THR A 408 -19.59 15.46 -3.25
N SER A 409 -19.03 15.28 -4.46
CA SER A 409 -18.35 16.34 -5.23
C SER A 409 -19.24 17.55 -5.50
N GLN A 410 -20.54 17.34 -5.75
CA GLN A 410 -21.50 18.44 -5.97
C GLN A 410 -21.67 19.31 -4.73
N SER A 411 -21.62 18.70 -3.54
CA SER A 411 -21.72 19.40 -2.27
C SER A 411 -20.42 20.16 -1.96
N VAL A 412 -19.27 19.53 -2.18
CA VAL A 412 -17.96 20.20 -2.01
C VAL A 412 -17.80 21.36 -2.99
N ARG A 413 -18.25 21.25 -4.25
CA ARG A 413 -18.21 22.36 -5.23
C ARG A 413 -18.97 23.61 -4.77
N ARG A 414 -20.03 23.44 -3.99
CA ARG A 414 -20.83 24.55 -3.44
C ARG A 414 -20.17 25.19 -2.22
N LEU A 415 -19.13 24.57 -1.66
CA LEU A 415 -18.36 25.13 -0.56
C LEU A 415 -17.35 26.15 -1.08
N LYS A 416 -17.36 27.33 -0.47
CA LYS A 416 -16.21 28.24 -0.51
C LYS A 416 -15.24 27.79 0.57
N LEU A 417 -14.51 26.70 0.31
CA LEU A 417 -13.59 26.14 1.29
C LEU A 417 -12.47 27.15 1.57
N ALA A 418 -12.26 27.49 2.83
CA ALA A 418 -11.13 28.29 3.27
C ALA A 418 -9.86 27.43 3.35
N ASP A 419 -8.69 28.05 3.41
CA ASP A 419 -7.43 27.36 3.68
C ASP A 419 -7.46 26.65 5.04
N ASP A 420 -6.60 25.64 5.19
CA ASP A 420 -6.40 24.90 6.44
C ASP A 420 -7.69 24.22 6.98
N ILE A 421 -8.57 23.72 6.11
CA ILE A 421 -9.77 22.95 6.49
C ILE A 421 -9.60 21.47 6.17
N ILE A 422 -9.97 20.62 7.12
CA ILE A 422 -9.99 19.16 7.01
C ILE A 422 -11.44 18.71 6.90
N ILE A 423 -11.78 17.98 5.83
CA ILE A 423 -13.08 17.31 5.65
C ILE A 423 -12.83 15.82 5.49
N GLN A 424 -13.55 15.00 6.28
CA GLN A 424 -13.44 13.55 6.21
C GLN A 424 -14.82 12.91 6.07
N GLY A 425 -14.93 11.90 5.21
CA GLY A 425 -16.05 10.95 5.19
C GLY A 425 -15.61 9.66 5.88
N GLN A 426 -16.40 9.18 6.84
CA GLN A 426 -16.11 7.97 7.62
C GLN A 426 -17.32 7.05 7.67
N ARG A 427 -17.09 5.75 7.43
CA ARG A 427 -18.09 4.70 7.57
C ARG A 427 -18.14 4.26 9.02
N ILE A 428 -19.32 4.40 9.61
CA ILE A 428 -19.56 4.02 11.00
C ILE A 428 -20.65 2.95 11.10
N GLU A 429 -20.62 2.21 12.20
CA GLU A 429 -21.66 1.24 12.55
C GLU A 429 -22.28 1.58 13.90
N VAL A 430 -23.60 1.71 13.91
CA VAL A 430 -24.40 1.97 15.12
C VAL A 430 -25.44 0.86 15.25
N GLY A 431 -25.16 -0.12 16.10
CA GLY A 431 -26.00 -1.31 16.20
C GLY A 431 -26.04 -2.05 14.86
N ALA A 432 -27.19 -2.08 14.19
CA ALA A 432 -27.35 -2.66 12.86
C ALA A 432 -27.29 -1.63 11.72
N LEU A 433 -27.17 -0.34 12.03
CA LEU A 433 -27.15 0.73 11.04
C LEU A 433 -25.73 1.01 10.56
N LYS A 434 -25.51 0.89 9.25
CA LYS A 434 -24.26 1.29 8.59
C LYS A 434 -24.47 2.64 7.90
N LEU A 435 -23.71 3.64 8.33
CA LEU A 435 -23.90 5.03 7.92
C LEU A 435 -22.55 5.65 7.52
N SER A 436 -22.61 6.67 6.65
CA SER A 436 -21.47 7.55 6.37
C SER A 436 -21.64 8.86 7.12
N VAL A 437 -20.64 9.25 7.90
CA VAL A 437 -20.61 10.52 8.64
C VAL A 437 -19.53 11.41 8.05
N PHE A 438 -19.85 12.69 7.92
CA PHE A 438 -18.93 13.70 7.45
C PHE A 438 -18.52 14.60 8.60
N THR A 439 -17.21 14.79 8.76
CA THR A 439 -16.63 15.71 9.75
C THR A 439 -15.93 16.85 9.02
N ALA A 440 -15.93 18.03 9.66
CA ALA A 440 -15.21 19.19 9.18
C ALA A 440 -14.55 19.89 10.38
N VAL A 441 -13.24 20.09 10.34
CA VAL A 441 -12.47 20.77 11.40
C VAL A 441 -11.39 21.65 10.76
N GLY A 442 -10.90 22.64 11.49
CA GLY A 442 -9.74 23.42 11.10
C GLY A 442 -8.45 22.65 11.42
N ALA A 443 -7.46 22.71 10.52
CA ALA A 443 -6.16 22.07 10.73
C ALA A 443 -5.42 22.62 11.95
N ARG A 444 -5.73 23.85 12.38
CA ARG A 444 -5.12 24.51 13.54
C ARG A 444 -5.93 24.31 14.82
N ASP A 445 -7.07 23.63 14.77
CA ASP A 445 -7.91 23.41 15.94
C ASP A 445 -7.26 22.44 16.92
N GLU A 446 -7.22 22.82 18.20
CA GLU A 446 -6.75 21.96 19.28
C GLU A 446 -7.91 21.10 19.83
N LEU A 447 -7.87 19.79 19.57
CA LEU A 447 -9.00 18.90 19.81
C LEU A 447 -9.41 18.78 21.29
N GLN A 448 -8.46 18.85 22.22
CA GLN A 448 -8.70 18.54 23.63
C GLN A 448 -8.81 19.79 24.53
N VAL A 449 -8.47 20.97 24.03
CA VAL A 449 -8.51 22.20 24.83
C VAL A 449 -9.96 22.56 25.16
N SER A 450 -10.18 23.16 26.33
CA SER A 450 -11.51 23.61 26.73
C SER A 450 -11.99 24.73 25.81
N SER A 451 -13.26 24.74 25.42
CA SER A 451 -13.87 25.77 24.57
C SER A 451 -13.83 27.16 25.19
N ASP A 452 -13.67 27.23 26.51
CA ASP A 452 -13.58 28.47 27.28
C ASP A 452 -12.14 29.05 27.27
N ASP A 453 -11.16 28.30 26.77
CA ASP A 453 -9.79 28.79 26.60
C ASP A 453 -9.70 29.78 25.43
N SER A 454 -8.93 30.84 25.62
CA SER A 454 -8.62 31.84 24.59
C SER A 454 -7.99 31.25 23.31
N GLY A 455 -7.26 30.14 23.43
CA GLY A 455 -6.63 29.46 22.30
C GLY A 455 -7.53 28.46 21.58
N ALA A 456 -8.70 28.12 22.12
CA ALA A 456 -9.57 27.10 21.56
C ALA A 456 -10.33 27.60 20.32
N SER A 457 -10.31 26.79 19.27
CA SER A 457 -10.98 27.09 18.01
C SER A 457 -11.76 25.88 17.47
N PHE A 458 -12.71 26.20 16.59
CA PHE A 458 -13.38 25.24 15.73
C PHE A 458 -13.49 25.84 14.33
N LEU A 459 -13.06 25.13 13.29
CA LEU A 459 -12.92 25.63 11.92
C LEU A 459 -11.95 26.82 11.82
N ASN A 460 -10.87 26.79 12.60
CA ASN A 460 -9.87 27.86 12.72
C ASN A 460 -10.44 29.22 13.20
N GLN A 461 -11.62 29.24 13.82
CA GLN A 461 -12.24 30.43 14.41
C GLN A 461 -12.54 30.20 15.89
N THR A 462 -12.57 31.28 16.67
CA THR A 462 -12.88 31.19 18.11
C THR A 462 -14.29 30.66 18.33
N TRP A 463 -14.48 29.92 19.42
CA TRP A 463 -15.79 29.42 19.83
C TRP A 463 -16.83 30.54 19.98
N THR A 464 -16.45 31.69 20.54
CA THR A 464 -17.33 32.88 20.65
C THR A 464 -17.84 33.37 19.29
N SER A 465 -16.96 33.41 18.28
CA SER A 465 -17.35 33.78 16.91
C SER A 465 -18.29 32.73 16.31
N PHE A 466 -18.00 31.45 16.56
CA PHE A 466 -18.83 30.34 16.11
C PHE A 466 -20.26 30.40 16.69
N TYR A 467 -20.39 30.57 18.01
CA TYR A 467 -21.69 30.70 18.67
C TYR A 467 -22.46 31.92 18.16
N SER A 468 -21.80 33.07 18.04
CA SER A 468 -22.44 34.31 17.56
C SER A 468 -22.96 34.16 16.13
N ARG A 469 -22.21 33.47 15.26
CA ARG A 469 -22.59 33.25 13.86
C ARG A 469 -23.73 32.24 13.70
N THR A 470 -23.69 31.15 14.47
CA THR A 470 -24.60 30.00 14.29
C THR A 470 -25.83 30.05 15.20
N GLY A 471 -25.77 30.80 16.29
CA GLY A 471 -26.76 30.80 17.37
C GLY A 471 -26.77 29.51 18.20
N ILE A 472 -25.78 28.62 18.04
CA ILE A 472 -25.64 27.41 18.85
C ILE A 472 -25.21 27.80 20.26
N GLN A 473 -25.86 27.21 21.27
CA GLN A 473 -25.46 27.34 22.66
C GLN A 473 -24.53 26.20 23.09
N PRO A 474 -23.57 26.43 24.01
CA PRO A 474 -22.68 25.40 24.52
C PRO A 474 -23.42 24.15 25.05
N GLU A 475 -24.57 24.33 25.68
CA GLU A 475 -25.39 23.25 26.26
C GLU A 475 -25.97 22.31 25.19
N GLU A 476 -25.98 22.72 23.92
CA GLU A 476 -26.42 21.88 22.80
C GLU A 476 -25.33 20.94 22.29
N LEU A 477 -24.07 21.14 22.70
CA LEU A 477 -22.89 20.42 22.21
C LEU A 477 -22.36 19.37 23.18
N TRP A 478 -22.43 19.65 24.48
CA TRP A 478 -21.87 18.79 25.54
C TRP A 478 -22.93 18.41 26.57
N SER A 479 -22.86 17.18 27.06
CA SER A 479 -23.68 16.73 28.19
C SER A 479 -23.12 17.29 29.51
N ARG A 480 -23.99 17.39 30.52
CA ARG A 480 -23.61 17.94 31.83
C ARG A 480 -22.50 17.09 32.48
N GLY A 481 -21.37 17.72 32.78
CA GLY A 481 -20.21 17.07 33.40
C GLY A 481 -19.16 16.55 32.41
N GLU A 482 -19.40 16.63 31.10
CA GLU A 482 -18.38 16.34 30.08
C GLU A 482 -17.38 17.48 29.94
N ARG A 483 -16.15 17.14 29.51
CA ARG A 483 -15.13 18.14 29.17
C ARG A 483 -15.58 18.90 27.92
N ARG A 484 -15.73 20.23 28.03
CA ARG A 484 -16.12 21.11 26.92
C ARG A 484 -14.99 21.28 25.91
N SER A 485 -14.66 20.23 25.16
CA SER A 485 -13.58 20.24 24.15
C SER A 485 -14.13 19.89 22.78
N LEU A 486 -13.40 20.25 21.71
CA LEU A 486 -13.82 19.94 20.34
C LEU A 486 -13.97 18.43 20.11
N LEU A 487 -13.10 17.61 20.73
CA LEU A 487 -13.14 16.16 20.65
C LEU A 487 -14.47 15.57 21.16
N GLU A 488 -15.08 16.18 22.18
CA GLU A 488 -16.32 15.74 22.83
C GLU A 488 -17.56 16.49 22.32
N ALA A 489 -17.39 17.52 21.49
CA ALA A 489 -18.50 18.35 21.01
C ALA A 489 -19.35 17.60 19.97
N ARG A 490 -20.65 17.43 20.23
CA ARG A 490 -21.59 16.76 19.31
C ARG A 490 -21.98 17.66 18.14
N LEU A 491 -21.05 17.80 17.21
CA LEU A 491 -21.12 18.72 16.07
C LEU A 491 -21.62 18.05 14.79
N PHE A 492 -21.39 16.75 14.61
CA PHE A 492 -21.50 16.09 13.30
C PHE A 492 -22.82 15.35 13.17
N PRO A 493 -23.76 15.83 12.33
CA PRO A 493 -25.03 15.14 12.09
C PRO A 493 -24.82 13.81 11.38
N VAL A 494 -25.57 12.81 11.81
CA VAL A 494 -25.44 11.43 11.32
C VAL A 494 -26.76 10.91 10.78
N PHE A 495 -27.86 11.21 11.47
CA PHE A 495 -29.17 10.69 11.10
C PHE A 495 -30.29 11.67 11.43
N HIS A 496 -31.21 11.87 10.49
CA HIS A 496 -32.46 12.58 10.70
C HIS A 496 -33.61 11.57 10.91
N PRO A 497 -34.38 11.67 12.01
CA PRO A 497 -35.50 10.75 12.28
C PRO A 497 -36.53 10.63 11.15
N ARG A 498 -36.73 11.72 10.38
CA ARG A 498 -37.68 11.77 9.25
C ARG A 498 -37.02 11.75 7.87
N GLY A 499 -35.69 11.81 7.81
CA GLY A 499 -34.93 12.05 6.58
C GLY A 499 -33.85 11.01 6.27
N GLY A 500 -33.53 10.12 7.21
CA GLY A 500 -32.49 9.10 7.03
C GLY A 500 -31.08 9.63 7.28
N ALA A 501 -30.09 9.01 6.64
CA ALA A 501 -28.68 9.37 6.77
C ALA A 501 -28.42 10.81 6.31
N VAL A 502 -27.57 11.54 7.03
CA VAL A 502 -27.25 12.94 6.72
C VAL A 502 -26.03 13.02 5.80
N GLY A 503 -26.21 13.59 4.61
CA GLY A 503 -25.11 13.81 3.65
C GLY A 503 -24.24 15.02 4.00
N LEU A 504 -23.13 15.19 3.27
CA LEU A 504 -22.15 16.27 3.48
C LEU A 504 -22.78 17.68 3.45
N GLU A 505 -23.73 17.93 2.54
CA GLU A 505 -24.40 19.23 2.39
C GLU A 505 -25.26 19.60 3.60
N GLU A 506 -26.14 18.69 4.01
CA GLU A 506 -27.05 18.92 5.14
C GLU A 506 -26.31 18.87 6.49
N GLY A 507 -25.21 18.12 6.56
CA GLY A 507 -24.43 17.89 7.77
C GLY A 507 -23.47 19.03 8.10
N VAL A 508 -22.39 19.15 7.31
CA VAL A 508 -21.23 20.00 7.64
C VAL A 508 -21.06 21.21 6.72
N SER A 509 -21.67 21.22 5.52
CA SER A 509 -21.47 22.34 4.60
C SER A 509 -21.93 23.68 5.15
N TRP A 510 -23.02 23.72 5.90
CA TRP A 510 -23.52 24.96 6.50
C TRP A 510 -22.64 25.46 7.66
N LEU A 511 -21.96 24.56 8.38
CA LEU A 511 -20.98 24.92 9.44
C LEU A 511 -19.79 25.69 8.83
N LEU A 512 -19.43 25.36 7.59
CA LEU A 512 -18.41 26.03 6.78
C LEU A 512 -18.92 27.32 6.11
N GLY A 513 -20.15 27.75 6.38
CA GLY A 513 -20.76 28.93 5.76
C GLY A 513 -21.37 28.70 4.37
N GLY A 514 -21.56 27.44 3.97
CA GLY A 514 -22.27 27.09 2.73
C GLY A 514 -23.78 27.33 2.83
N GLY A 515 -24.36 27.98 1.82
CA GLY A 515 -25.79 28.35 1.78
C GLY A 515 -26.76 27.26 1.30
N GLY A 516 -26.39 25.98 1.36
CA GLY A 516 -27.18 24.86 0.83
C GLY A 516 -27.78 23.98 1.91
N GLY A 517 -29.12 23.87 1.96
CA GLY A 517 -29.91 22.81 2.62
C GLY A 517 -29.87 22.68 4.16
N GLY A 518 -28.68 22.77 4.76
CA GLY A 518 -28.47 22.78 6.21
C GLY A 518 -28.93 24.11 6.80
N CYS A 519 -29.78 24.04 7.82
CA CYS A 519 -30.13 25.18 8.65
C CYS A 519 -29.99 24.78 10.12
N PRO A 520 -29.74 25.74 11.03
CA PRO A 520 -29.59 25.44 12.46
C PRO A 520 -30.74 24.62 13.02
N ARG A 521 -31.96 24.79 12.49
CA ARG A 521 -33.12 23.96 12.86
C ARG A 521 -32.94 22.49 12.50
N ARG A 522 -32.61 22.18 11.23
CA ARG A 522 -32.38 20.78 10.82
C ARG A 522 -31.22 20.18 11.60
N TRP A 523 -30.10 20.89 11.73
CA TRP A 523 -28.96 20.41 12.52
C TRP A 523 -29.34 20.05 13.96
N ARG A 524 -30.19 20.85 14.63
CA ARG A 524 -30.72 20.53 15.97
C ARG A 524 -31.63 19.30 16.00
N GLU A 525 -32.40 19.07 14.95
CA GLU A 525 -33.28 17.90 14.79
C GLU A 525 -32.50 16.61 14.44
N ALA A 526 -31.23 16.71 14.04
CA ALA A 526 -30.40 15.55 13.73
C ALA A 526 -29.87 14.88 15.01
N TRP A 527 -29.75 13.56 14.95
CA TRP A 527 -28.83 12.86 15.83
C TRP A 527 -27.39 13.20 15.42
N ARG A 528 -26.59 13.62 16.40
CA ARG A 528 -25.25 14.17 16.23
C ARG A 528 -24.25 13.37 17.05
N LEU A 529 -23.05 13.22 16.50
CA LEU A 529 -21.92 12.61 17.17
C LEU A 529 -20.79 13.62 17.39
N SER A 530 -19.99 13.37 18.41
CA SER A 530 -18.68 14.00 18.61
C SER A 530 -17.60 13.32 17.77
N LEU A 531 -16.44 13.98 17.61
CA LEU A 531 -15.31 13.37 16.89
C LEU A 531 -14.86 12.08 17.59
N LYS A 532 -14.88 12.06 18.93
CA LYS A 532 -14.57 10.87 19.72
C LYS A 532 -15.53 9.72 19.46
N GLU A 533 -16.83 10.01 19.45
CA GLU A 533 -17.87 9.02 19.16
C GLU A 533 -17.74 8.50 17.73
N VAL A 534 -17.42 9.37 16.75
CA VAL A 534 -17.17 8.95 15.36
C VAL A 534 -15.99 7.99 15.28
N MET A 535 -14.86 8.27 15.95
CA MET A 535 -13.71 7.35 15.96
C MET A 535 -14.07 6.00 16.57
N SER A 536 -14.79 5.97 17.70
CA SER A 536 -15.16 4.73 18.39
C SER A 536 -16.19 3.88 17.62
N LEU A 537 -16.98 4.52 16.75
CA LEU A 537 -18.01 3.87 15.95
C LEU A 537 -17.55 3.57 14.52
N THR A 538 -16.32 3.96 14.16
CA THR A 538 -15.77 3.73 12.82
C THR A 538 -15.64 2.23 12.55
N HIS A 539 -16.23 1.78 11.45
CA HIS A 539 -16.15 0.39 11.01
C HIS A 539 -14.90 0.18 10.16
N GLN A 540 -13.80 -0.23 10.81
CA GLN A 540 -12.46 -0.16 10.20
C GLN A 540 -12.30 -1.07 8.98
N GLU A 541 -12.97 -2.22 8.97
CA GLU A 541 -12.96 -3.13 7.81
C GLU A 541 -13.58 -2.48 6.57
N ALA A 542 -14.66 -1.71 6.74
CA ALA A 542 -15.32 -1.02 5.62
C ALA A 542 -14.47 0.12 5.08
N GLU A 543 -13.73 0.80 5.97
CA GLU A 543 -12.76 1.82 5.57
C GLU A 543 -11.59 1.23 4.77
N LEU A 544 -11.00 0.11 5.22
CA LEU A 544 -9.95 -0.58 4.47
C LEU A 544 -10.46 -1.12 3.13
N GLN A 545 -11.68 -1.69 3.11
CA GLN A 545 -12.31 -2.15 1.87
C GLN A 545 -12.51 -1.00 0.87
N TRP A 546 -13.02 0.16 1.32
CA TRP A 546 -13.16 1.34 0.46
C TRP A 546 -11.82 1.78 -0.14
N ARG A 547 -10.77 1.82 0.69
CA ARG A 547 -9.41 2.19 0.22
C ARG A 547 -8.92 1.20 -0.85
N GLU A 548 -9.17 -0.09 -0.66
CA GLU A 548 -8.82 -1.14 -1.61
C GLU A 548 -9.60 -1.04 -2.93
N GLU A 549 -10.93 -0.84 -2.87
CA GLU A 549 -11.77 -0.63 -4.05
C GLU A 549 -11.29 0.57 -4.89
N LEU A 550 -10.92 1.66 -4.22
CA LEU A 550 -10.43 2.86 -4.86
C LEU A 550 -9.03 2.69 -5.46
N LEU A 551 -8.14 1.94 -4.79
CA LEU A 551 -6.82 1.56 -5.33
C LEU A 551 -6.97 0.85 -6.68
N PHE A 552 -7.89 -0.09 -6.75
CA PHE A 552 -8.13 -0.88 -7.96
C PHE A 552 -8.88 -0.09 -9.03
N LEU A 553 -9.81 0.80 -8.66
CA LEU A 553 -10.41 1.73 -9.60
C LEU A 553 -9.35 2.65 -10.23
N ALA A 554 -8.52 3.29 -9.42
CA ALA A 554 -7.42 4.14 -9.88
C ALA A 554 -6.44 3.35 -10.76
N GLY A 555 -6.08 2.13 -10.35
CA GLY A 555 -5.24 1.22 -11.14
C GLY A 555 -5.80 0.93 -12.53
N ARG A 556 -7.09 0.59 -12.64
CA ARG A 556 -7.76 0.37 -13.94
C ARG A 556 -7.77 1.62 -14.81
N ARG A 557 -7.97 2.81 -14.23
CA ARG A 557 -7.88 4.08 -14.95
C ARG A 557 -6.45 4.35 -15.45
N ARG A 558 -5.42 4.11 -14.62
CA ARG A 558 -4.01 4.20 -15.04
C ARG A 558 -3.66 3.23 -16.16
N VAL A 559 -4.13 1.98 -16.09
CA VAL A 559 -3.96 0.98 -17.17
C VAL A 559 -4.58 1.48 -18.47
N ARG A 560 -5.81 2.03 -18.41
CA ARG A 560 -6.49 2.60 -19.56
C ARG A 560 -5.72 3.78 -20.17
N ASP A 561 -5.24 4.69 -19.34
CA ASP A 561 -4.47 5.84 -19.81
C ASP A 561 -3.12 5.42 -20.40
N ALA A 562 -2.41 4.48 -19.76
CA ALA A 562 -1.14 3.96 -20.25
C ALA A 562 -1.28 3.33 -21.64
N LEU A 563 -2.28 2.46 -21.83
CA LEU A 563 -2.51 1.80 -23.12
C LEU A 563 -2.99 2.77 -24.20
N ARG A 564 -3.93 3.68 -23.88
CA ARG A 564 -4.46 4.65 -24.85
C ARG A 564 -3.45 5.73 -25.23
N ARG A 565 -2.60 6.15 -24.29
CA ARG A 565 -1.52 7.12 -24.54
C ARG A 565 -0.26 6.46 -25.10
N ARG A 566 -0.24 5.13 -25.18
CA ARG A 566 0.95 4.34 -25.59
C ARG A 566 2.15 4.72 -24.74
N SER A 567 2.00 4.71 -23.42
CA SER A 567 3.14 4.90 -22.52
C SER A 567 3.92 3.60 -22.36
N ASP A 568 5.18 3.69 -21.98
CA ASP A 568 6.08 2.55 -21.70
C ASP A 568 5.98 2.07 -20.24
N ALA A 569 4.99 2.54 -19.48
CA ALA A 569 4.80 2.18 -18.08
C ALA A 569 4.56 0.67 -17.90
N CYS A 570 5.28 0.07 -16.96
CA CYS A 570 5.13 -1.34 -16.61
C CYS A 570 3.81 -1.57 -15.85
N LEU A 571 2.89 -2.32 -16.45
CA LEU A 571 1.56 -2.59 -15.88
C LEU A 571 1.51 -3.86 -15.02
N LEU A 572 2.56 -4.69 -15.07
CA LEU A 572 2.59 -5.98 -14.38
C LEU A 572 2.45 -5.90 -12.84
N PRO A 573 3.04 -4.92 -12.13
CA PRO A 573 2.79 -4.74 -10.70
C PRO A 573 1.31 -4.47 -10.39
N CYS A 574 0.62 -3.72 -11.24
CA CYS A 574 -0.82 -3.45 -11.12
C CYS A 574 -1.65 -4.72 -11.35
N PHE A 575 -1.29 -5.54 -12.35
CA PHE A 575 -1.98 -6.80 -12.64
C PHE A 575 -1.86 -7.79 -11.49
N ARG A 576 -0.65 -7.93 -10.93
CA ARG A 576 -0.43 -8.79 -9.74
C ARG A 576 -1.22 -8.29 -8.53
N ALA A 577 -1.28 -6.97 -8.33
CA ALA A 577 -2.08 -6.38 -7.25
C ALA A 577 -3.57 -6.70 -7.43
N ALA A 578 -4.10 -6.51 -8.64
CA ALA A 578 -5.50 -6.81 -8.95
C ALA A 578 -5.84 -8.29 -8.74
N VAL A 579 -4.99 -9.22 -9.18
CA VAL A 579 -5.19 -10.66 -8.96
C VAL A 579 -5.14 -11.01 -7.47
N LEU A 580 -4.18 -10.47 -6.72
CA LEU A 580 -4.05 -10.73 -5.27
C LEU A 580 -5.24 -10.17 -4.48
N GLY A 581 -5.82 -9.05 -4.90
CA GLY A 581 -7.02 -8.44 -4.31
C GLY A 581 -8.34 -8.96 -4.87
N GLY A 582 -8.33 -9.98 -5.74
CA GLY A 582 -9.56 -10.54 -6.32
C GLY A 582 -10.26 -9.68 -7.38
N GLN A 583 -9.61 -8.63 -7.89
CA GLN A 583 -10.13 -7.67 -8.87
C GLN A 583 -9.74 -8.00 -10.33
N GLN A 584 -9.25 -9.20 -10.60
CA GLN A 584 -8.87 -9.61 -11.95
C GLN A 584 -10.02 -9.54 -12.97
N GLY A 585 -11.27 -9.78 -12.56
CA GLY A 585 -12.43 -9.72 -13.46
C GLY A 585 -12.64 -8.32 -14.04
N ALA A 586 -12.78 -7.32 -13.16
CA ALA A 586 -12.95 -5.92 -13.56
C ALA A 586 -11.75 -5.36 -14.36
N LEU A 587 -10.54 -5.89 -14.10
CA LEU A 587 -9.35 -5.58 -14.89
C LEU A 587 -9.39 -6.20 -16.29
N LEU A 588 -9.77 -7.47 -16.41
CA LEU A 588 -9.92 -8.16 -17.70
C LEU A 588 -10.99 -7.47 -18.57
N GLU A 589 -12.15 -7.14 -18.00
CA GLU A 589 -13.20 -6.38 -18.70
C GLU A 589 -12.67 -5.02 -19.19
N THR A 590 -11.86 -4.33 -18.37
CA THR A 590 -11.24 -3.06 -18.79
C THR A 590 -10.28 -3.25 -19.97
N LEU A 591 -9.51 -4.35 -19.98
CA LEU A 591 -8.60 -4.66 -21.09
C LEU A 591 -9.35 -5.08 -22.34
N ASP A 592 -10.43 -5.86 -22.22
CA ASP A 592 -11.31 -6.24 -23.33
C ASP A 592 -11.95 -4.99 -23.95
N ASP A 593 -12.47 -4.06 -23.13
CA ASP A 593 -13.03 -2.79 -23.58
C ASP A 593 -12.03 -1.94 -24.38
N ILE A 594 -10.76 -1.92 -23.97
CA ILE A 594 -9.71 -1.18 -24.67
C ILE A 594 -9.34 -1.90 -25.96
N ALA A 595 -9.20 -3.23 -25.91
CA ALA A 595 -8.87 -4.06 -27.07
C ALA A 595 -9.96 -4.02 -28.14
N ALA A 596 -11.24 -3.90 -27.78
CA ALA A 596 -12.37 -3.85 -28.71
C ALA A 596 -12.52 -2.50 -29.47
N GLY A 597 -11.67 -1.51 -29.18
CA GLY A 597 -11.63 -0.24 -29.89
C GLY A 597 -12.86 0.67 -29.71
N SER A 598 -12.90 1.79 -30.43
CA SER A 598 -13.91 2.85 -30.27
C SER A 598 -15.25 2.59 -30.98
N GLY A 599 -15.39 1.46 -31.69
CA GLY A 599 -16.66 1.01 -32.30
C GLY A 599 -17.03 1.67 -33.62
N GLN A 600 -16.17 2.49 -34.23
CA GLN A 600 -16.39 2.96 -35.61
C GLN A 600 -16.05 1.84 -36.61
N LYS A 601 -17.06 1.31 -37.30
CA LYS A 601 -16.87 0.36 -38.39
C LYS A 601 -16.12 1.05 -39.55
N GLY A 602 -14.85 0.72 -39.74
CA GLY A 602 -13.98 1.22 -40.79
C GLY A 602 -12.62 0.52 -40.73
N ALA A 603 -11.76 0.72 -41.74
CA ALA A 603 -10.40 0.18 -41.72
C ALA A 603 -9.64 0.79 -40.54
N GLU A 604 -9.51 0.03 -39.46
CA GLU A 604 -8.81 0.46 -38.26
C GLU A 604 -7.38 0.85 -38.61
N SER A 605 -6.92 1.94 -38.01
CA SER A 605 -5.55 2.39 -38.25
C SER A 605 -4.56 1.37 -37.68
N GLY A 606 -3.36 1.26 -38.26
CA GLY A 606 -2.31 0.38 -37.70
C GLY A 606 -1.96 0.69 -36.24
N VAL A 607 -2.25 1.92 -35.79
CA VAL A 607 -2.10 2.36 -34.40
C VAL A 607 -3.14 1.71 -33.48
N GLU A 608 -4.40 1.62 -33.90
CA GLU A 608 -5.47 0.94 -33.12
C GLU A 608 -5.20 -0.56 -32.99
N LEU A 609 -4.75 -1.20 -34.07
CA LEU A 609 -4.33 -2.61 -34.06
C LEU A 609 -3.15 -2.87 -33.11
N GLY A 610 -2.20 -1.94 -33.04
CA GLY A 610 -1.08 -2.01 -32.09
C GLY A 610 -1.54 -1.99 -30.63
N VAL A 611 -2.41 -1.03 -30.28
CA VAL A 611 -2.99 -0.94 -28.93
C VAL A 611 -3.80 -2.19 -28.59
N ALA A 612 -4.62 -2.68 -29.52
CA ALA A 612 -5.39 -3.91 -29.32
C ALA A 612 -4.49 -5.14 -29.09
N ALA A 613 -3.45 -5.32 -29.91
CA ALA A 613 -2.49 -6.41 -29.76
C ALA A 613 -1.76 -6.34 -28.40
N ARG A 614 -1.36 -5.15 -27.96
CA ARG A 614 -0.77 -4.93 -26.63
C ARG A 614 -1.75 -5.26 -25.51
N CYS A 615 -3.03 -4.89 -25.65
CA CYS A 615 -4.07 -5.23 -24.68
C CYS A 615 -4.27 -6.74 -24.56
N LEU A 616 -4.30 -7.47 -25.68
CA LEU A 616 -4.38 -8.93 -25.68
C LEU A 616 -3.16 -9.57 -24.98
N SER A 617 -1.95 -9.04 -25.19
CA SER A 617 -0.76 -9.45 -24.43
C SER A 617 -0.89 -9.16 -22.93
N CYS A 618 -1.44 -8.00 -22.55
CA CYS A 618 -1.71 -7.69 -21.15
C CYS A 618 -2.73 -8.65 -20.52
N ILE A 619 -3.76 -9.07 -21.26
CA ILE A 619 -4.72 -10.09 -20.80
C ILE A 619 -4.00 -11.43 -20.54
N ALA A 620 -3.10 -11.83 -21.43
CA ALA A 620 -2.26 -13.02 -21.23
C ALA A 620 -1.44 -12.92 -19.92
N ASP A 621 -0.89 -11.74 -19.61
CA ASP A 621 -0.18 -11.51 -18.36
C ASP A 621 -1.06 -11.59 -17.12
N VAL A 622 -2.28 -11.05 -17.17
CA VAL A 622 -3.26 -11.19 -16.09
C VAL A 622 -3.59 -12.67 -15.84
N LEU A 623 -3.87 -13.43 -16.91
CA LEU A 623 -4.17 -14.87 -16.81
C LEU A 623 -3.02 -15.67 -16.18
N VAL A 624 -1.78 -15.31 -16.48
CA VAL A 624 -0.62 -15.99 -15.87
C VAL A 624 -0.34 -15.53 -14.45
N CYS A 625 -0.64 -14.28 -14.11
CA CYS A 625 -0.66 -13.84 -12.72
C CYS A 625 -1.70 -14.66 -11.93
N MET A 626 -2.90 -14.90 -12.49
CA MET A 626 -3.93 -15.76 -11.89
C MET A 626 -3.45 -17.21 -11.71
N ALA A 627 -2.61 -17.72 -12.62
CA ALA A 627 -2.05 -19.07 -12.50
C ALA A 627 -1.04 -19.22 -11.35
N GLY A 628 -0.53 -18.13 -10.78
CA GLY A 628 0.33 -18.14 -9.59
C GLY A 628 1.61 -18.97 -9.74
N GLY A 629 2.14 -19.09 -10.96
CA GLY A 629 3.31 -19.91 -11.26
C GLY A 629 3.07 -21.43 -11.29
N LYS A 630 1.81 -21.89 -11.15
CA LYS A 630 1.45 -23.31 -11.09
C LYS A 630 1.01 -23.92 -12.44
N GLY A 631 0.93 -23.12 -13.50
CA GLY A 631 0.41 -23.52 -14.82
C GLY A 631 1.44 -24.01 -15.85
N GLY A 632 2.72 -24.07 -15.49
CA GLY A 632 3.81 -24.41 -16.41
C GLY A 632 4.23 -23.27 -17.34
N LEU A 633 4.97 -23.60 -18.40
CA LEU A 633 5.50 -22.61 -19.35
C LEU A 633 4.45 -22.16 -20.37
N ARG A 634 4.52 -20.90 -20.81
CA ARG A 634 3.78 -20.37 -21.96
C ARG A 634 4.44 -20.81 -23.27
N SER A 635 4.32 -22.08 -23.63
CA SER A 635 4.97 -22.66 -24.84
C SER A 635 4.00 -23.51 -25.66
N GLY A 636 4.26 -23.64 -26.96
CA GLY A 636 3.47 -24.45 -27.90
C GLY A 636 2.46 -23.65 -28.74
N PRO A 637 1.86 -24.28 -29.76
CA PRO A 637 1.01 -23.59 -30.74
C PRO A 637 -0.34 -23.18 -30.17
N ALA A 638 -0.83 -22.01 -30.58
CA ALA A 638 -2.13 -21.45 -30.18
C ALA A 638 -3.30 -21.90 -31.08
N ALA A 639 -3.37 -23.20 -31.42
CA ALA A 639 -4.26 -23.73 -32.49
C ALA A 639 -5.45 -24.57 -31.97
N ASN A 640 -5.99 -24.25 -30.80
CA ASN A 640 -7.13 -24.99 -30.27
C ASN A 640 -8.41 -24.54 -30.99
N GLU A 641 -9.15 -25.50 -31.57
CA GLU A 641 -10.32 -25.25 -32.41
C GLU A 641 -11.39 -24.39 -31.73
N ALA A 642 -11.53 -24.49 -30.40
CA ALA A 642 -12.53 -23.73 -29.66
C ALA A 642 -12.27 -22.20 -29.66
N TRP A 643 -11.07 -21.77 -30.03
CA TRP A 643 -10.71 -20.35 -30.19
C TRP A 643 -10.76 -19.90 -31.66
N GLY A 644 -11.02 -20.82 -32.60
CA GLY A 644 -10.94 -20.57 -34.04
C GLY A 644 -11.95 -19.53 -34.54
N SER A 645 -13.16 -19.49 -33.98
CA SER A 645 -14.16 -18.49 -34.33
C SER A 645 -13.69 -17.06 -34.02
N ALA A 646 -13.03 -16.87 -32.88
CA ALA A 646 -12.48 -15.57 -32.50
C ALA A 646 -11.35 -15.15 -33.44
N TYR A 647 -10.45 -16.07 -33.81
CA TYR A 647 -9.37 -15.78 -34.75
C TYR A 647 -9.91 -15.42 -36.14
N PHE A 648 -10.92 -16.14 -36.62
CA PHE A 648 -11.56 -15.83 -37.90
C PHE A 648 -12.14 -14.40 -37.92
N LEU A 649 -12.84 -13.99 -36.86
CA LEU A 649 -13.38 -12.63 -36.76
C LEU A 649 -12.28 -11.57 -36.78
N LEU A 650 -11.19 -11.79 -36.04
CA LEU A 650 -10.04 -10.89 -36.07
C LEU A 650 -9.42 -10.82 -37.47
N GLU A 651 -9.28 -11.96 -38.17
CA GLU A 651 -8.73 -12.04 -39.54
C GLU A 651 -9.57 -11.27 -40.57
N GLU A 652 -10.89 -11.30 -40.44
CA GLU A 652 -11.83 -10.53 -41.26
C GLU A 652 -11.87 -9.03 -40.92
N GLY A 653 -11.16 -8.61 -39.86
CA GLY A 653 -11.11 -7.22 -39.41
C GLY A 653 -12.26 -6.82 -38.48
N ASP A 654 -13.05 -7.77 -37.97
CA ASP A 654 -14.02 -7.52 -36.90
C ASP A 654 -13.32 -7.60 -35.53
N LEU A 655 -12.60 -6.53 -35.18
CA LEU A 655 -11.84 -6.47 -33.93
C LEU A 655 -12.74 -6.67 -32.71
N ARG A 656 -13.86 -5.94 -32.64
CA ARG A 656 -14.80 -6.01 -31.52
C ARG A 656 -15.38 -7.41 -31.37
N GLY A 657 -15.94 -7.97 -32.44
CA GLY A 657 -16.52 -9.31 -32.41
C GLY A 657 -15.48 -10.38 -32.05
N GLY A 658 -14.26 -10.25 -32.55
CA GLY A 658 -13.15 -11.14 -32.20
C GLY A 658 -12.77 -11.07 -30.72
N VAL A 659 -12.64 -9.88 -30.15
CA VAL A 659 -12.32 -9.69 -28.71
C VAL A 659 -13.46 -10.23 -27.82
N GLU A 660 -14.71 -9.96 -28.17
CA GLU A 660 -15.88 -10.49 -27.45
C GLU A 660 -15.91 -12.03 -27.49
N ALA A 661 -15.61 -12.63 -28.64
CA ALA A 661 -15.51 -14.08 -28.79
C ALA A 661 -14.34 -14.68 -27.98
N LEU A 662 -13.18 -14.00 -27.92
CA LEU A 662 -12.07 -14.40 -27.04
C LEU A 662 -12.50 -14.38 -25.57
N ALA A 663 -13.16 -13.31 -25.11
CA ALA A 663 -13.61 -13.17 -23.73
C ALA A 663 -14.65 -14.23 -23.34
N ALA A 664 -15.61 -14.51 -24.22
CA ALA A 664 -16.59 -15.58 -24.04
C ALA A 664 -15.91 -16.95 -23.94
N GLN A 665 -14.93 -17.22 -24.81
CA GLN A 665 -14.21 -18.49 -24.77
C GLN A 665 -13.34 -18.61 -23.51
N ARG A 666 -12.65 -17.54 -23.11
CA ARG A 666 -11.80 -17.46 -21.90
C ARG A 666 -12.52 -17.90 -20.64
N ALA A 667 -13.81 -17.59 -20.49
CA ALA A 667 -14.61 -17.96 -19.32
C ALA A 667 -14.58 -19.49 -19.02
N HIS A 668 -14.45 -20.33 -20.04
CA HIS A 668 -14.37 -21.78 -19.92
C HIS A 668 -12.99 -22.30 -19.46
N TRP A 669 -11.99 -21.43 -19.34
CA TRP A 669 -10.58 -21.78 -19.10
C TRP A 669 -10.03 -21.26 -17.76
N LEU A 670 -10.86 -20.60 -16.95
CA LEU A 670 -10.42 -19.94 -15.71
C LEU A 670 -10.30 -20.90 -14.50
N SER A 671 -10.70 -22.16 -14.64
CA SER A 671 -10.90 -23.08 -13.51
C SER A 671 -9.62 -23.64 -12.88
N ARG A 672 -8.50 -23.73 -13.62
CA ARG A 672 -7.24 -24.28 -13.12
C ARG A 672 -6.00 -23.64 -13.75
N PRO A 673 -4.85 -23.62 -13.05
CA PRO A 673 -3.64 -22.89 -13.48
C PRO A 673 -3.11 -23.21 -14.88
N ASP A 674 -3.11 -24.48 -15.30
CA ASP A 674 -2.66 -24.87 -16.65
C ASP A 674 -3.62 -24.41 -17.76
N LEU A 675 -4.93 -24.37 -17.50
CA LEU A 675 -5.89 -23.81 -18.46
C LEU A 675 -5.72 -22.29 -18.59
N LEU A 676 -5.44 -21.58 -17.48
CA LEU A 676 -5.11 -20.16 -17.50
C LEU A 676 -3.88 -19.86 -18.38
N VAL A 677 -2.80 -20.64 -18.20
CA VAL A 677 -1.59 -20.51 -19.02
C VAL A 677 -1.83 -20.86 -20.49
N ARG A 678 -2.70 -21.84 -20.78
CA ARG A 678 -3.08 -22.19 -22.16
C ARG A 678 -3.95 -21.10 -22.80
N ALA A 679 -4.91 -20.54 -22.07
CA ALA A 679 -5.71 -19.41 -22.54
C ALA A 679 -4.83 -18.18 -22.83
N ALA A 680 -3.85 -17.89 -21.97
CA ALA A 680 -2.89 -16.81 -22.19
C ALA A 680 -2.17 -16.93 -23.55
N ARG A 681 -1.79 -18.15 -23.95
CA ARG A 681 -1.18 -18.39 -25.29
C ARG A 681 -2.14 -18.07 -26.43
N HIS A 682 -3.43 -18.31 -26.27
CA HIS A 682 -4.43 -17.97 -27.29
C HIS A 682 -4.62 -16.46 -27.43
N TYR A 683 -4.50 -15.71 -26.33
CA TYR A 683 -4.47 -14.25 -26.39
C TYR A 683 -3.21 -13.72 -27.06
N GLU A 684 -2.03 -14.30 -26.78
CA GLU A 684 -0.79 -13.99 -27.49
C GLU A 684 -0.93 -14.28 -29.00
N GLY A 685 -1.52 -15.44 -29.37
CA GLY A 685 -1.82 -15.80 -30.76
C GLY A 685 -2.79 -14.82 -31.45
N ALA A 686 -3.84 -14.37 -30.75
CA ALA A 686 -4.74 -13.35 -31.26
C ALA A 686 -4.01 -12.01 -31.49
N GLY A 687 -3.13 -11.61 -30.57
CA GLY A 687 -2.26 -10.46 -30.76
C GLY A 687 -1.40 -10.57 -32.02
N GLN A 688 -0.84 -11.76 -32.30
CA GLN A 688 -0.07 -12.01 -33.52
C GLN A 688 -0.91 -11.89 -34.80
N VAL A 689 -2.20 -12.26 -34.77
CA VAL A 689 -3.11 -12.04 -35.92
C VAL A 689 -3.23 -10.56 -36.24
N LEU A 690 -3.45 -9.72 -35.23
CA LEU A 690 -3.56 -8.26 -35.39
C LEU A 690 -2.23 -7.64 -35.86
N LEU A 691 -1.11 -8.07 -35.29
CA LEU A 691 0.22 -7.63 -35.73
C LEU A 691 0.48 -8.02 -37.19
N ARG A 692 0.09 -9.22 -37.62
CA ARG A 692 0.21 -9.67 -39.01
C ARG A 692 -0.61 -8.80 -39.95
N GLN A 693 -1.84 -8.43 -39.60
CA GLN A 693 -2.65 -7.52 -40.41
C GLN A 693 -2.00 -6.14 -40.54
N ALA A 694 -1.46 -5.61 -39.44
CA ALA A 694 -0.71 -4.36 -39.46
C ALA A 694 0.52 -4.45 -40.39
N VAL A 695 1.28 -5.55 -40.35
CA VAL A 695 2.40 -5.79 -41.28
C VAL A 695 1.93 -5.89 -42.73
N MET A 696 0.85 -6.63 -42.99
CA MET A 696 0.30 -6.80 -44.36
C MET A 696 -0.25 -5.49 -44.93
N SER A 697 -0.61 -4.51 -44.10
CA SER A 697 -0.98 -3.17 -44.57
C SER A 697 0.15 -2.48 -45.34
N SER A 698 1.41 -2.90 -45.15
CA SER A 698 2.57 -2.39 -45.90
C SER A 698 2.44 -2.60 -47.41
N GLN A 699 1.65 -3.58 -47.87
CA GLN A 699 1.37 -3.81 -49.29
C GLN A 699 0.78 -2.58 -49.99
N ARG A 700 0.12 -1.68 -49.25
CA ARG A 700 -0.42 -0.42 -49.79
C ARG A 700 0.67 0.54 -50.26
N PHE A 701 1.89 0.40 -49.74
CA PHE A 701 3.06 1.20 -50.14
C PHE A 701 3.89 0.51 -51.23
N ILE A 702 3.50 -0.70 -51.64
CA ILE A 702 4.13 -1.42 -52.74
C ILE A 702 3.40 -1.01 -54.03
N SER A 703 4.07 -0.23 -54.87
CA SER A 703 3.62 0.03 -56.23
C SER A 703 4.27 -0.97 -57.19
N ILE A 704 3.45 -1.73 -57.91
CA ILE A 704 3.93 -2.56 -59.01
C ILE A 704 3.98 -1.66 -60.25
N GLY A 705 5.19 -1.23 -60.63
CA GLY A 705 5.41 -0.50 -61.87
C GLY A 705 5.32 -1.42 -63.10
N GLN A 706 4.95 -0.87 -64.25
CA GLN A 706 5.18 -1.55 -65.53
C GLN A 706 6.66 -1.46 -65.88
N GLY A 707 7.37 -2.59 -65.78
CA GLY A 707 8.75 -2.74 -66.26
C GLY A 707 8.81 -3.49 -67.58
N GLU A 708 9.91 -3.36 -68.31
CA GLU A 708 10.20 -4.22 -69.46
C GLU A 708 10.27 -5.68 -69.02
N VAL A 709 9.62 -6.57 -69.78
CA VAL A 709 9.59 -8.00 -69.47
C VAL A 709 11.00 -8.58 -69.66
N PRO A 710 11.60 -9.22 -68.64
CA PRO A 710 12.92 -9.81 -68.78
C PRO A 710 12.94 -10.89 -69.89
N PRO A 711 14.06 -11.01 -70.63
CA PRO A 711 14.24 -12.07 -71.61
C PRO A 711 14.05 -13.46 -70.99
N ILE A 712 13.56 -14.40 -71.81
CA ILE A 712 13.40 -15.80 -71.39
C ILE A 712 14.78 -16.41 -71.15
N GLU A 713 14.90 -17.21 -70.09
CA GLU A 713 16.10 -17.93 -69.65
C GLU A 713 17.28 -17.08 -69.15
N GLU A 714 17.15 -15.76 -69.15
CA GLU A 714 18.17 -14.85 -68.63
C GLU A 714 18.00 -14.61 -67.11
N TRP A 715 19.11 -14.75 -66.38
CA TRP A 715 19.14 -14.53 -64.94
C TRP A 715 19.25 -13.05 -64.61
N GLN A 716 18.29 -12.56 -63.84
CA GLN A 716 18.36 -11.30 -63.14
C GLN A 716 18.79 -11.55 -61.71
N GLU A 717 19.82 -10.87 -61.24
CA GLU A 717 20.42 -11.09 -59.93
C GLU A 717 20.46 -9.81 -59.11
N VAL A 718 20.14 -9.94 -57.82
CA VAL A 718 20.21 -8.86 -56.83
C VAL A 718 20.99 -9.37 -55.63
N GLU A 719 21.99 -8.58 -55.21
CA GLU A 719 22.79 -8.84 -54.02
C GLU A 719 22.72 -7.65 -53.07
N CYS A 720 22.50 -7.92 -51.78
CA CYS A 720 22.49 -6.95 -50.70
C CYS A 720 23.51 -7.31 -49.58
N PRO A 721 24.10 -6.30 -48.94
CA PRO A 721 24.96 -6.50 -47.77
C PRO A 721 24.15 -7.04 -46.58
N ALA A 722 24.83 -7.67 -45.62
CA ALA A 722 24.19 -8.04 -44.36
C ALA A 722 23.93 -6.77 -43.52
N ARG A 723 22.84 -6.77 -42.75
CA ARG A 723 22.50 -5.70 -41.81
C ARG A 723 22.97 -6.11 -40.41
N LEU A 724 23.69 -5.23 -39.74
CA LEU A 724 24.01 -5.35 -38.32
C LEU A 724 23.39 -4.19 -37.55
N ASP A 725 22.60 -4.53 -36.54
CA ASP A 725 21.97 -3.56 -35.65
C ASP A 725 22.94 -3.23 -34.51
N LEU A 726 23.42 -1.99 -34.47
CA LEU A 726 24.35 -1.50 -33.45
C LEU A 726 23.61 -1.05 -32.19
N ALA A 727 22.43 -0.45 -32.36
CA ALA A 727 21.57 -0.01 -31.28
C ALA A 727 20.10 0.04 -31.72
N GLY A 728 19.18 -0.18 -30.78
CA GLY A 728 17.75 0.04 -31.00
C GLY A 728 17.00 -1.09 -31.70
N GLY A 729 17.60 -2.26 -31.96
CA GLY A 729 16.95 -3.35 -32.72
C GLY A 729 15.57 -3.77 -32.20
N TRP A 730 15.35 -3.75 -30.87
CA TRP A 730 14.05 -4.07 -30.27
C TRP A 730 12.96 -3.03 -30.56
N SER A 731 13.34 -1.78 -30.86
CA SER A 731 12.37 -0.74 -31.23
C SER A 731 11.72 -0.97 -32.60
N ASP A 732 12.38 -1.74 -33.48
CA ASP A 732 11.87 -2.13 -34.81
C ASP A 732 10.89 -3.30 -34.75
N THR A 733 10.71 -3.90 -33.57
CA THR A 733 9.83 -5.07 -33.40
C THR A 733 8.43 -4.62 -32.97
N PRO A 734 7.36 -5.04 -33.65
CA PRO A 734 6.00 -4.82 -33.16
C PRO A 734 5.76 -5.45 -31.78
N PRO A 735 4.93 -4.86 -30.90
CA PRO A 735 4.11 -3.67 -31.14
C PRO A 735 4.86 -2.33 -30.97
N ILE A 736 6.11 -2.34 -30.47
CA ILE A 736 6.88 -1.13 -30.17
C ILE A 736 6.99 -0.23 -31.40
N ALA A 737 7.38 -0.80 -32.54
CA ALA A 737 7.51 -0.09 -33.81
C ALA A 737 6.20 0.57 -34.29
N PHE A 738 5.03 0.03 -33.91
CA PHE A 738 3.73 0.56 -34.32
C PHE A 738 3.19 1.62 -33.36
N GLU A 739 3.44 1.45 -32.06
CA GLU A 739 2.99 2.41 -31.05
C GLU A 739 3.86 3.66 -31.00
N HIS A 740 5.18 3.48 -31.11
CA HIS A 740 6.18 4.53 -30.89
C HIS A 740 7.03 4.87 -32.13
N GLY A 741 6.96 4.04 -33.17
CA GLY A 741 7.95 4.04 -34.25
C GLY A 741 9.18 3.19 -33.89
N GLY A 742 9.95 2.82 -34.91
CA GLY A 742 11.25 2.16 -34.75
C GLY A 742 12.41 3.13 -34.98
N SER A 743 13.44 3.05 -34.15
CA SER A 743 14.67 3.82 -34.31
C SER A 743 15.87 2.90 -34.12
N VAL A 744 16.41 2.43 -35.24
CA VAL A 744 17.57 1.52 -35.25
C VAL A 744 18.76 2.22 -35.87
N THR A 745 19.87 2.25 -35.13
CA THR A 745 21.17 2.54 -35.72
C THR A 745 21.75 1.24 -36.25
N ASN A 746 21.81 1.11 -37.57
CA ASN A 746 22.33 -0.07 -38.24
C ASN A 746 23.47 0.28 -39.21
N VAL A 747 24.23 -0.75 -39.58
CA VAL A 747 25.29 -0.65 -40.58
C VAL A 747 25.14 -1.80 -41.58
N ALA A 748 25.35 -1.48 -42.85
CA ALA A 748 25.46 -2.44 -43.93
C ALA A 748 26.90 -2.98 -43.98
N VAL A 749 27.07 -4.29 -43.85
CA VAL A 749 28.38 -4.95 -43.84
C VAL A 749 28.50 -5.97 -44.98
N LYS A 750 29.68 -5.95 -45.62
CA LYS A 750 30.09 -7.04 -46.50
C LYS A 750 30.71 -8.14 -45.65
N VAL A 751 30.36 -9.38 -45.92
CA VAL A 751 30.97 -10.55 -45.26
C VAL A 751 32.03 -11.08 -46.22
N ASP A 752 33.29 -11.09 -45.78
CA ASP A 752 34.46 -11.48 -46.60
C ASP A 752 34.55 -10.74 -47.95
N GLY A 753 34.21 -9.46 -47.95
CA GLY A 753 34.18 -8.62 -49.16
C GLY A 753 32.98 -8.85 -50.09
N LYS A 754 32.08 -9.79 -49.76
CA LYS A 754 30.89 -10.15 -50.55
C LYS A 754 29.60 -9.60 -49.94
N ARG A 755 28.55 -9.53 -50.77
CA ARG A 755 27.16 -9.24 -50.38
C ARG A 755 26.42 -10.57 -50.26
N PRO A 756 26.31 -11.15 -49.05
CA PRO A 756 25.96 -12.57 -48.91
C PRO A 756 24.47 -12.85 -49.07
N ILE A 757 23.62 -11.83 -48.99
CA ILE A 757 22.17 -11.97 -49.11
C ILE A 757 21.79 -11.59 -50.54
N GLY A 758 21.04 -12.43 -51.23
CA GLY A 758 20.67 -12.14 -52.61
C GLY A 758 19.66 -13.14 -53.16
N ALA A 759 19.07 -12.78 -54.28
CA ALA A 759 18.15 -13.62 -55.02
C ALA A 759 18.41 -13.47 -56.51
N ARG A 760 18.18 -14.55 -57.26
CA ARG A 760 18.16 -14.52 -58.72
C ARG A 760 16.86 -15.06 -59.25
N ALA A 761 16.33 -14.45 -60.29
CA ALA A 761 15.12 -14.88 -60.96
C ALA A 761 15.37 -14.91 -62.46
N ARG A 762 14.78 -15.88 -63.15
CA ARG A 762 14.74 -15.93 -64.61
C ARG A 762 13.37 -16.35 -65.07
N ARG A 763 12.98 -15.89 -66.26
CA ARG A 763 11.73 -16.31 -66.88
C ARG A 763 11.89 -17.68 -67.53
N LEU A 764 11.02 -18.62 -67.20
CA LEU A 764 11.00 -19.95 -67.80
C LEU A 764 10.14 -19.96 -69.08
N ARG A 765 10.41 -20.90 -69.98
CA ARG A 765 9.56 -21.16 -71.16
C ARG A 765 8.20 -21.71 -70.77
N GLU A 766 8.17 -22.54 -69.73
CA GLU A 766 6.96 -23.14 -69.18
C GLU A 766 6.28 -22.16 -68.21
N PRO A 767 4.94 -22.07 -68.20
CA PRO A 767 4.20 -21.17 -67.32
C PRO A 767 4.10 -21.76 -65.89
N ARG A 768 5.24 -21.98 -65.25
CA ARG A 768 5.35 -22.47 -63.86
C ARG A 768 6.27 -21.57 -63.05
N LEU A 769 6.02 -21.48 -61.75
CA LEU A 769 6.88 -20.79 -60.80
C LEU A 769 7.70 -21.81 -60.02
N LEU A 770 9.03 -21.75 -60.16
CA LEU A 770 9.98 -22.64 -59.49
C LEU A 770 10.78 -21.83 -58.46
N LEU A 771 10.63 -22.16 -57.19
CA LEU A 771 11.43 -21.59 -56.11
C LEU A 771 12.57 -22.55 -55.78
N VAL A 772 13.80 -22.05 -55.83
CA VAL A 772 15.01 -22.82 -55.50
C VAL A 772 15.73 -22.13 -54.35
N SER A 773 15.92 -22.84 -53.24
CA SER A 773 16.73 -22.37 -52.11
C SER A 773 18.00 -23.20 -51.97
N PHE A 774 19.12 -22.54 -51.69
CA PHE A 774 20.43 -23.19 -51.49
C PHE A 774 20.82 -23.05 -50.02
N THR A 775 21.09 -24.16 -49.34
CA THR A 775 21.58 -24.14 -47.94
C THR A 775 23.10 -24.08 -47.94
N GLY A 776 23.70 -23.00 -47.43
CA GLY A 776 25.17 -22.87 -47.28
C GLY A 776 25.91 -22.10 -48.39
N GLY A 777 25.19 -21.41 -49.28
CA GLY A 777 25.78 -20.57 -50.32
C GLY A 777 25.79 -21.22 -51.72
N ARG A 778 26.29 -20.48 -52.72
CA ARG A 778 26.21 -20.83 -54.15
C ARG A 778 26.95 -22.12 -54.54
N ASP A 779 27.96 -22.51 -53.76
CA ASP A 779 28.80 -23.69 -54.01
C ASP A 779 28.33 -24.94 -53.24
N SER A 780 27.19 -24.84 -52.54
CA SER A 780 26.59 -25.97 -51.84
C SER A 780 25.81 -26.86 -52.80
N GLU A 781 26.08 -28.16 -52.77
CA GLU A 781 25.38 -29.18 -53.59
C GLU A 781 23.93 -29.44 -53.16
N VAL A 782 23.46 -28.84 -52.06
CA VAL A 782 22.11 -29.08 -51.52
C VAL A 782 21.19 -27.92 -51.85
N SER A 783 20.30 -28.14 -52.82
CA SER A 783 19.22 -27.22 -53.17
C SER A 783 17.85 -27.85 -52.96
N THR A 784 16.91 -27.08 -52.41
CA THR A 784 15.50 -27.47 -52.31
C THR A 784 14.71 -26.79 -53.42
N GLU A 785 14.00 -27.56 -54.22
CA GLU A 785 13.15 -27.08 -55.31
C GLU A 785 11.67 -27.23 -54.96
N THR A 786 10.91 -26.14 -55.05
CA THR A 786 9.46 -26.12 -54.83
C THR A 786 8.76 -25.61 -56.09
N VAL A 787 7.93 -26.46 -56.69
CA VAL A 787 7.12 -26.11 -57.87
C VAL A 787 5.75 -25.59 -57.42
N CYS A 788 5.42 -24.35 -57.79
CA CYS A 788 4.14 -23.73 -57.51
C CYS A 788 3.26 -23.74 -58.78
N ASN A 789 2.20 -24.54 -58.76
CA ASN A 789 1.27 -24.71 -59.89
C ASN A 789 0.10 -23.69 -59.89
N SER A 790 -0.09 -22.93 -58.80
CA SER A 790 -1.02 -21.80 -58.74
C SER A 790 -0.45 -20.68 -57.85
N CYS A 791 -0.88 -19.44 -58.09
CA CYS A 791 -0.45 -18.29 -57.28
C CYS A 791 -0.91 -18.42 -55.81
N ASP A 792 -1.99 -19.17 -55.54
CA ASP A 792 -2.51 -19.38 -54.18
C ASP A 792 -1.55 -20.18 -53.28
N VAL A 793 -0.65 -20.97 -53.88
CA VAL A 793 0.37 -21.74 -53.15
C VAL A 793 1.45 -20.81 -52.56
N ILE A 794 1.71 -19.66 -53.18
CA ILE A 794 2.76 -18.72 -52.78
C ILE A 794 2.48 -18.14 -51.39
N ALA A 795 1.20 -17.88 -51.06
CA ALA A 795 0.79 -17.36 -49.75
C ALA A 795 0.97 -18.36 -48.59
N LYS A 796 1.09 -19.68 -48.89
CA LYS A 796 1.24 -20.76 -47.89
C LYS A 796 2.68 -21.18 -47.65
N ILE A 797 3.65 -20.65 -48.39
CA ILE A 797 5.08 -20.96 -48.19
C ILE A 797 5.57 -20.17 -46.97
N HIS A 798 5.49 -20.77 -45.78
CA HIS A 798 6.28 -20.34 -44.65
C HIS A 798 7.76 -20.57 -44.96
N LEU A 799 8.47 -19.52 -45.35
CA LEU A 799 9.93 -19.52 -45.34
C LEU A 799 10.39 -19.68 -43.88
N HIS A 800 10.63 -20.91 -43.45
CA HIS A 800 11.23 -21.21 -42.16
C HIS A 800 12.65 -20.63 -42.12
N TRP A 801 12.78 -19.45 -41.50
CA TRP A 801 14.06 -19.01 -40.97
C TRP A 801 14.38 -19.89 -39.76
N HIS A 802 15.29 -20.84 -39.94
CA HIS A 802 15.96 -21.47 -38.81
C HIS A 802 16.96 -20.44 -38.24
N PRO A 803 16.81 -20.00 -36.98
CA PRO A 803 17.88 -19.28 -36.32
C PRO A 803 19.05 -20.26 -36.19
N VAL A 804 20.17 -19.96 -36.85
CA VAL A 804 21.42 -20.64 -36.59
C VAL A 804 21.78 -20.32 -35.14
N GLY A 805 21.72 -21.34 -34.28
CA GLY A 805 22.20 -21.27 -32.92
C GLY A 805 23.68 -20.87 -32.93
N GLY A 806 23.99 -19.79 -32.22
CA GLY A 806 25.33 -19.49 -31.72
C GLY A 806 25.29 -19.49 -30.19
N PRO A 807 26.42 -19.79 -29.53
CA PRO A 807 26.53 -20.31 -28.16
C PRO A 807 25.92 -19.44 -27.05
#